data_AF-A0A534GX97-F1
#
_entry.id   AF-A0A534GX97-F1
#
_cell.length_a   1.000
_cell.length_b   1.000
_cell.length_c   1.000
_cell.angle_alpha   90.00
_cell.angle_beta   90.00
_cell.angle_gamma   90.00
#
_symmetry.space_group_name_H-M   'P 1'
#
loop_
_entity.id
_entity.type
_entity.pdbx_description
1 polymer ?
#
loop_
_entity_poly.entity_id
_entity_poly.type
_entity_poly.pdbx_seq_one_letter_code
_entity_poly.pdbx_strand_id
1 'polypeptide(L)'
;PDHYEEKAADADVLVVGGGIAGLAAAVAAAHAGARTMLLAGSAHLGGALGARADYEVGELAATARQLGVDVRLRTLAFGVYDHNLVCAVESLSSEGAADLPECVLRERLWKIRARAVIVAAGAFERPLLFPNNDRPGVMLAGAAVKYAFGFGVACGERAVIAGNSDSAYEVAAPLAALGIEIAAIVDRREGAAPIAGAAGLRVMTGAALRAVHGARSVRGCTVASLEGGRGERIHCDLVLSAGGYAPAVHLHSQAGGRLRWVPESAMFVPDGTAPGLASVGACAGVFTRGAALSHAAEVGAALAQGRAAPAAPVGGAGRSGSVPLSRSGRGKQFVDVQNDVTAADVALAARENYRSVEHLKRYTTTGMGTDQGKTSNINALILMGGYTGQDPPEVGTTRFRPPFAPVTLGAIAGRRVGRLYRPLKRLPAHDWHVARGALFETFGDWSRPAAYRQAGETLEAAARREAGTVRKRAGLFDGSPLGKLEVFGPDAARFLDLMYVGTMSTLETGQARYGALLNENGILVDDGIVARLAEQRFWVNTTTAGFERTLASFEEWLQCELVDLKVAVTPVTSRWGNVTVAGPLAWEWLAKVGFDAALAPGAMAHMTMRETQWESAPVRVLRASFSGELGYEVNLPVGLAEGLFERLWSHAEELGAVLYGIEALEVMRVEKGYIHIGTDTDGTTLPGDVGFARGIERKAAPFVGRRSLLRPAARDPGRLQLVGLVPVDGQTLLPVGGQIAPNPPPTLTEGYVTSSHLSPELAMPIALAMLKGGSQRTGEEVRVHHLRTSIAARVTQLPFVDPSGARVHG
;
A
#
# COMPACT_ATOMS: atom_id res chain seq x y z
N PRO A 1 -13.03 3.45 19.70
CA PRO A 1 -12.54 3.76 18.33
C PRO A 1 -13.15 2.75 17.35
N ASP A 2 -13.39 3.12 16.10
CA ASP A 2 -13.98 2.20 15.12
C ASP A 2 -13.03 1.04 14.77
N HIS A 3 -13.60 -0.14 14.51
CA HIS A 3 -12.86 -1.32 14.07
C HIS A 3 -13.15 -1.69 12.61
N TYR A 4 -12.11 -2.08 11.90
CA TYR A 4 -12.16 -2.42 10.48
C TYR A 4 -11.49 -3.77 10.22
N GLU A 5 -11.89 -4.47 9.18
CA GLU A 5 -11.25 -5.72 8.76
C GLU A 5 -11.16 -5.86 7.24
N GLU A 6 -10.30 -6.78 6.80
CA GLU A 6 -10.12 -7.14 5.39
C GLU A 6 -10.44 -8.64 5.22
N LYS A 7 -11.20 -8.99 4.18
CA LYS A 7 -11.47 -10.37 3.77
C LYS A 7 -11.18 -10.58 2.28
N ALA A 8 -10.65 -11.75 1.95
CA ALA A 8 -10.56 -12.23 0.59
C ALA A 8 -11.68 -13.24 0.31
N ALA A 9 -12.18 -13.27 -0.92
CA ALA A 9 -13.17 -14.24 -1.38
C ALA A 9 -12.96 -14.58 -2.85
N ASP A 10 -13.45 -15.75 -3.26
CA ASP A 10 -13.47 -16.20 -4.64
C ASP A 10 -14.91 -16.46 -5.09
N ALA A 11 -15.20 -16.17 -6.36
CA ALA A 11 -16.48 -16.50 -6.99
C ALA A 11 -16.28 -16.99 -8.43
N ASP A 12 -17.14 -17.86 -8.91
CA ASP A 12 -17.15 -18.20 -10.33
C ASP A 12 -17.82 -17.06 -11.11
N VAL A 13 -18.92 -16.52 -10.57
CA VAL A 13 -19.59 -15.31 -11.08
C VAL A 13 -19.86 -14.33 -9.94
N LEU A 14 -19.35 -13.12 -10.07
CA LEU A 14 -19.65 -12.00 -9.18
C LEU A 14 -20.61 -11.03 -9.87
N VAL A 15 -21.77 -10.78 -9.25
CA VAL A 15 -22.74 -9.79 -9.74
C VAL A 15 -22.68 -8.54 -8.87
N VAL A 16 -22.46 -7.39 -9.50
CA VAL A 16 -22.38 -6.08 -8.83
C VAL A 16 -23.63 -5.27 -9.13
N GLY A 17 -24.55 -5.22 -8.17
CA GLY A 17 -25.81 -4.49 -8.24
C GLY A 17 -27.01 -5.39 -7.95
N GLY A 18 -27.69 -5.17 -6.83
CA GLY A 18 -28.88 -5.95 -6.42
C GLY A 18 -30.20 -5.50 -7.04
N GLY A 19 -30.17 -4.86 -8.22
CA GLY A 19 -31.39 -4.54 -8.98
C GLY A 19 -31.99 -5.78 -9.65
N ILE A 20 -33.15 -5.61 -10.30
CA ILE A 20 -33.86 -6.75 -10.93
C ILE A 20 -33.00 -7.49 -11.97
N ALA A 21 -32.23 -6.76 -12.80
CA ALA A 21 -31.31 -7.36 -13.77
C ALA A 21 -30.16 -8.12 -13.08
N GLY A 22 -29.60 -7.58 -12.00
CA GLY A 22 -28.54 -8.27 -11.26
C GLY A 22 -29.04 -9.54 -10.58
N LEU A 23 -30.26 -9.51 -10.02
CA LEU A 23 -30.90 -10.71 -9.47
C LEU A 23 -31.14 -11.78 -10.55
N ALA A 24 -31.67 -11.40 -11.71
CA ALA A 24 -31.88 -12.32 -12.82
C ALA A 24 -30.56 -12.95 -13.31
N ALA A 25 -29.50 -12.15 -13.44
CA ALA A 25 -28.17 -12.65 -13.80
C ALA A 25 -27.60 -13.61 -12.75
N ALA A 26 -27.73 -13.28 -11.45
CA ALA A 26 -27.24 -14.11 -10.36
C ALA A 26 -27.99 -15.45 -10.28
N VAL A 27 -29.32 -15.43 -10.41
CA VAL A 27 -30.15 -16.64 -10.46
C VAL A 27 -29.78 -17.52 -11.64
N ALA A 28 -29.63 -16.93 -12.84
CA ALA A 28 -29.25 -17.70 -14.03
C ALA A 28 -27.84 -18.30 -13.94
N ALA A 29 -26.87 -17.56 -13.39
CA ALA A 29 -25.53 -18.08 -13.13
C ALA A 29 -25.54 -19.23 -12.12
N ALA A 30 -26.30 -19.10 -11.03
CA ALA A 30 -26.42 -20.15 -10.01
C ALA A 30 -27.14 -21.39 -10.54
N HIS A 31 -28.21 -21.24 -11.35
CA HIS A 31 -28.84 -22.36 -12.04
C HIS A 31 -27.88 -23.09 -12.99
N ALA A 32 -26.94 -22.37 -13.61
CA ALA A 32 -25.88 -22.96 -14.42
C ALA A 32 -24.75 -23.61 -13.59
N GLY A 33 -24.89 -23.67 -12.26
CA GLY A 33 -23.96 -24.36 -11.35
C GLY A 33 -22.79 -23.52 -10.85
N ALA A 34 -22.74 -22.21 -11.14
CA ALA A 34 -21.65 -21.35 -10.71
C ALA A 34 -21.78 -20.94 -9.23
N ARG A 35 -20.67 -20.95 -8.48
CA ARG A 35 -20.60 -20.28 -7.18
C ARG A 35 -20.76 -18.78 -7.38
N THR A 36 -21.93 -18.27 -7.02
CA THR A 36 -22.34 -16.92 -7.37
C THR A 36 -22.40 -16.05 -6.13
N MET A 37 -21.79 -14.86 -6.21
CA MET A 37 -21.85 -13.84 -5.18
C MET A 37 -22.53 -12.59 -5.77
N LEU A 38 -23.43 -11.96 -5.00
CA LEU A 38 -24.12 -10.73 -5.41
C LEU A 38 -23.86 -9.63 -4.39
N LEU A 39 -23.38 -8.48 -4.86
CA LEU A 39 -23.16 -7.29 -4.05
C LEU A 39 -24.25 -6.26 -4.31
N ALA A 40 -24.90 -5.79 -3.25
CA ALA A 40 -25.85 -4.69 -3.31
C ALA A 40 -25.39 -3.58 -2.37
N GLY A 41 -25.19 -2.37 -2.90
CA GLY A 41 -24.81 -1.20 -2.08
C GLY A 41 -25.94 -0.75 -1.13
N SER A 42 -27.18 -1.15 -1.39
CA SER A 42 -28.36 -0.82 -0.57
C SER A 42 -28.58 -1.82 0.57
N ALA A 43 -29.39 -1.41 1.54
CA ALA A 43 -29.85 -2.26 2.64
C ALA A 43 -30.88 -3.33 2.24
N HIS A 44 -31.38 -3.28 0.99
CA HIS A 44 -32.38 -4.19 0.44
C HIS A 44 -32.08 -4.45 -1.04
N LEU A 45 -32.63 -5.55 -1.56
CA LEU A 45 -32.59 -5.90 -2.98
C LEU A 45 -33.70 -5.19 -3.76
N GLY A 46 -33.59 -5.17 -5.09
CA GLY A 46 -34.56 -4.59 -6.02
C GLY A 46 -34.13 -3.28 -6.68
N GLY A 47 -33.04 -2.66 -6.21
CA GLY A 47 -32.56 -1.38 -6.76
C GLY A 47 -33.66 -0.31 -6.75
N ALA A 48 -33.93 0.32 -7.89
CA ALA A 48 -34.98 1.35 -8.03
C ALA A 48 -36.41 0.82 -7.76
N LEU A 49 -36.65 -0.49 -7.90
CA LEU A 49 -37.95 -1.12 -7.68
C LEU A 49 -38.12 -1.65 -6.24
N GLY A 50 -37.03 -1.74 -5.46
CA GLY A 50 -37.07 -2.32 -4.11
C GLY A 50 -38.01 -1.58 -3.16
N ALA A 51 -38.17 -0.27 -3.36
CA ALA A 51 -39.08 0.58 -2.61
C ALA A 51 -40.57 0.34 -2.93
N ARG A 52 -40.91 -0.31 -4.05
CA ARG A 52 -42.29 -0.46 -4.56
C ARG A 52 -42.93 -1.82 -4.23
N ALA A 53 -42.29 -2.65 -3.39
CA ALA A 53 -42.73 -4.01 -3.08
C ALA A 53 -43.06 -4.85 -4.34
N ASP A 54 -42.19 -4.76 -5.35
CA ASP A 54 -42.36 -5.42 -6.63
C ASP A 54 -42.30 -6.95 -6.51
N TYR A 55 -43.32 -7.64 -7.02
CA TYR A 55 -43.50 -9.09 -6.88
C TYR A 55 -42.34 -9.91 -7.48
N GLU A 56 -41.89 -9.57 -8.69
CA GLU A 56 -40.84 -10.31 -9.41
C GLU A 56 -39.47 -10.15 -8.75
N VAL A 57 -39.20 -8.96 -8.17
CA VAL A 57 -38.02 -8.76 -7.32
C VAL A 57 -38.05 -9.71 -6.13
N GLY A 58 -39.21 -9.88 -5.49
CA GLY A 58 -39.43 -10.82 -4.39
C GLY A 58 -39.15 -12.26 -4.78
N GLU A 59 -39.69 -12.71 -5.91
CA GLU A 59 -39.48 -14.07 -6.44
C GLU A 59 -38.01 -14.34 -6.79
N LEU A 60 -37.34 -13.43 -7.51
CA LEU A 60 -35.94 -13.60 -7.85
C LEU A 60 -35.04 -13.60 -6.61
N ALA A 61 -35.33 -12.76 -5.62
CA ALA A 61 -34.58 -12.75 -4.36
C ALA A 61 -34.80 -14.05 -3.56
N ALA A 62 -36.02 -14.58 -3.53
CA ALA A 62 -36.30 -15.88 -2.91
C ALA A 62 -35.57 -17.01 -3.63
N THR A 63 -35.59 -17.01 -4.96
CA THR A 63 -34.90 -17.99 -5.81
C THR A 63 -33.39 -17.95 -5.62
N ALA A 64 -32.79 -16.75 -5.60
CA ALA A 64 -31.35 -16.59 -5.35
C ALA A 64 -30.93 -17.19 -4.01
N ARG A 65 -31.75 -17.02 -2.95
CA ARG A 65 -31.50 -17.66 -1.64
C ARG A 65 -31.62 -19.18 -1.71
N GLN A 66 -32.63 -19.71 -2.39
CA GLN A 66 -32.81 -21.16 -2.56
C GLN A 66 -31.64 -21.80 -3.30
N LEU A 67 -31.06 -21.10 -4.27
CA LEU A 67 -29.88 -21.54 -5.03
C LEU A 67 -28.54 -21.31 -4.32
N GLY A 68 -28.54 -20.74 -3.10
CA GLY A 68 -27.34 -20.53 -2.33
C GLY A 68 -26.43 -19.40 -2.83
N VAL A 69 -26.97 -18.38 -3.52
CA VAL A 69 -26.22 -17.18 -3.91
C VAL A 69 -25.76 -16.43 -2.65
N ASP A 70 -24.46 -16.11 -2.54
CA ASP A 70 -23.93 -15.29 -1.44
C ASP A 70 -24.29 -13.82 -1.66
N VAL A 71 -25.35 -13.36 -1.02
CA VAL A 71 -25.85 -11.98 -1.13
C VAL A 71 -25.25 -11.11 -0.03
N ARG A 72 -24.52 -10.06 -0.43
CA ARG A 72 -23.99 -9.02 0.47
C ARG A 72 -24.71 -7.70 0.26
N LEU A 73 -25.50 -7.32 1.26
CA LEU A 73 -26.18 -6.02 1.32
C LEU A 73 -25.21 -4.97 1.88
N ARG A 74 -25.55 -3.68 1.73
CA ARG A 74 -24.71 -2.55 2.17
C ARG A 74 -23.25 -2.67 1.73
N THR A 75 -23.04 -3.27 0.56
CA THR A 75 -21.71 -3.60 0.04
C THR A 75 -21.46 -2.87 -1.26
N LEU A 76 -20.62 -1.85 -1.17
CA LEU A 76 -20.23 -0.98 -2.27
C LEU A 76 -19.01 -1.56 -2.98
N ALA A 77 -19.19 -2.14 -4.15
CA ALA A 77 -18.07 -2.38 -5.06
C ALA A 77 -17.54 -1.04 -5.58
N PHE A 78 -16.30 -0.70 -5.23
CA PHE A 78 -15.72 0.60 -5.56
C PHE A 78 -14.67 0.53 -6.67
N GLY A 79 -14.12 -0.65 -6.95
CA GLY A 79 -13.06 -0.83 -7.94
C GLY A 79 -13.12 -2.19 -8.61
N VAL A 80 -12.93 -2.22 -9.94
CA VAL A 80 -12.57 -3.43 -10.69
C VAL A 80 -11.15 -3.26 -11.23
N TYR A 81 -10.31 -4.26 -10.99
CA TYR A 81 -8.88 -4.30 -11.35
C TYR A 81 -8.57 -5.55 -12.17
N ASP A 82 -7.29 -5.68 -12.55
CA ASP A 82 -6.77 -6.76 -13.37
C ASP A 82 -7.20 -8.16 -12.91
N HIS A 83 -7.44 -9.02 -13.90
CA HIS A 83 -7.88 -10.41 -13.72
C HIS A 83 -9.15 -10.54 -12.86
N ASN A 84 -10.12 -9.62 -13.03
CA ASN A 84 -11.41 -9.65 -12.34
C ASN A 84 -11.29 -9.61 -10.80
N LEU A 85 -10.33 -8.83 -10.28
CA LEU A 85 -10.31 -8.47 -8.86
C LEU A 85 -11.30 -7.33 -8.64
N VAL A 86 -12.30 -7.56 -7.80
CA VAL A 86 -13.24 -6.52 -7.36
C VAL A 86 -12.98 -6.20 -5.90
N CYS A 87 -12.77 -4.93 -5.61
CA CYS A 87 -12.71 -4.45 -4.23
C CYS A 87 -14.04 -3.80 -3.84
N ALA A 88 -14.54 -4.15 -2.66
CA ALA A 88 -15.79 -3.64 -2.12
C ALA A 88 -15.69 -3.31 -0.63
N VAL A 89 -16.53 -2.39 -0.15
CA VAL A 89 -16.66 -2.11 1.29
C VAL A 89 -18.07 -2.50 1.74
N GLU A 90 -18.17 -3.40 2.71
CA GLU A 90 -19.41 -3.78 3.38
C GLU A 90 -19.53 -2.99 4.70
N SER A 91 -20.61 -2.22 4.84
CA SER A 91 -20.93 -1.52 6.09
C SER A 91 -21.74 -2.45 7.00
N LEU A 92 -21.17 -2.80 8.16
CA LEU A 92 -21.72 -3.78 9.10
C LEU A 92 -22.48 -3.14 10.27
N SER A 93 -22.08 -1.94 10.67
CA SER A 93 -22.83 -1.12 11.65
C SER A 93 -23.84 -0.22 10.96
N SER A 94 -25.02 -0.04 11.53
CA SER A 94 -25.93 1.03 11.12
C SER A 94 -25.31 2.40 11.40
N GLU A 95 -25.26 3.27 10.40
CA GLU A 95 -24.89 4.68 10.58
C GLU A 95 -25.75 5.29 11.71
N GLY A 96 -25.09 5.89 12.72
CA GLY A 96 -25.77 6.64 13.79
C GLY A 96 -26.15 5.87 15.06
N ALA A 97 -25.76 4.60 15.22
CA ALA A 97 -25.87 3.94 16.53
C ALA A 97 -24.79 4.49 17.48
N ALA A 98 -25.15 5.45 18.33
CA ALA A 98 -24.26 6.08 19.30
C ALA A 98 -23.74 5.12 20.38
N ASP A 99 -24.38 3.95 20.53
CA ASP A 99 -24.12 2.95 21.58
C ASP A 99 -23.73 1.58 21.01
N LEU A 100 -22.70 1.54 20.15
CA LEU A 100 -22.10 0.26 19.77
C LEU A 100 -21.03 -0.14 20.79
N PRO A 101 -21.03 -1.39 21.31
CA PRO A 101 -19.96 -1.89 22.18
C PRO A 101 -18.58 -1.64 21.58
N GLU A 102 -17.56 -1.53 22.43
CA GLU A 102 -16.14 -1.22 22.10
C GLU A 102 -15.48 -2.12 21.04
N CYS A 103 -16.16 -3.13 20.50
CA CYS A 103 -15.64 -4.14 19.57
C CYS A 103 -16.48 -4.34 18.29
N VAL A 104 -17.42 -3.45 17.97
CA VAL A 104 -18.23 -3.61 16.74
C VAL A 104 -17.40 -3.25 15.50
N LEU A 105 -17.33 -4.19 14.56
CA LEU A 105 -16.78 -3.95 13.23
C LEU A 105 -17.68 -2.95 12.50
N ARG A 106 -17.13 -1.80 12.13
CA ARG A 106 -17.84 -0.77 11.37
C ARG A 106 -17.96 -1.18 9.91
N GLU A 107 -16.83 -1.49 9.29
CA GLU A 107 -16.71 -1.77 7.87
C GLU A 107 -15.73 -2.93 7.61
N ARG A 108 -16.02 -3.67 6.55
CA ARG A 108 -15.18 -4.75 6.02
C ARG A 108 -14.79 -4.45 4.58
N LEU A 109 -13.48 -4.43 4.31
CA LEU A 109 -12.94 -4.43 2.96
C LEU A 109 -12.97 -5.86 2.40
N TRP A 110 -13.58 -6.04 1.24
CA TRP A 110 -13.56 -7.26 0.47
C TRP A 110 -12.60 -7.14 -0.71
N LYS A 111 -11.77 -8.16 -0.91
CA LYS A 111 -10.99 -8.41 -2.13
C LYS A 111 -11.51 -9.69 -2.77
N ILE A 112 -12.31 -9.54 -3.82
CA ILE A 112 -13.04 -10.65 -4.43
C ILE A 112 -12.42 -10.97 -5.78
N ARG A 113 -11.88 -12.18 -5.95
CA ARG A 113 -11.41 -12.67 -7.23
C ARG A 113 -12.53 -13.46 -7.90
N ALA A 114 -12.97 -13.02 -9.07
CA ALA A 114 -14.03 -13.70 -9.79
C ALA A 114 -13.53 -14.27 -11.12
N ARG A 115 -14.02 -15.45 -11.55
CA ARG A 115 -13.78 -15.90 -12.94
C ARG A 115 -14.50 -14.98 -13.92
N ALA A 116 -15.72 -14.57 -13.59
CA ALA A 116 -16.47 -13.57 -14.34
C ALA A 116 -17.15 -12.51 -13.45
N VAL A 117 -17.30 -11.29 -13.96
CA VAL A 117 -17.95 -10.16 -13.28
C VAL A 117 -19.10 -9.63 -14.12
N ILE A 118 -20.29 -9.54 -13.53
CA ILE A 118 -21.48 -8.95 -14.14
C ILE A 118 -21.78 -7.62 -13.45
N VAL A 119 -21.68 -6.51 -14.18
CA VAL A 119 -21.99 -5.17 -13.70
C VAL A 119 -23.46 -4.84 -13.97
N ALA A 120 -24.26 -4.83 -12.91
CA ALA A 120 -25.68 -4.49 -12.90
C ALA A 120 -25.92 -3.18 -12.13
N ALA A 121 -25.03 -2.19 -12.30
CA ALA A 121 -25.00 -0.95 -11.51
C ALA A 121 -26.14 0.06 -11.81
N GLY A 122 -27.03 -0.26 -12.75
CA GLY A 122 -28.13 0.61 -13.16
C GLY A 122 -27.69 1.84 -13.95
N ALA A 123 -28.48 2.91 -13.87
CA ALA A 123 -28.22 4.20 -14.52
C ALA A 123 -28.59 5.35 -13.58
N PHE A 124 -27.88 6.47 -13.68
CA PHE A 124 -28.21 7.71 -12.99
C PHE A 124 -29.23 8.50 -13.80
N GLU A 125 -30.22 9.10 -13.13
CA GLU A 125 -31.10 10.07 -13.78
C GLU A 125 -30.34 11.39 -13.95
N ARG A 126 -30.48 12.00 -15.14
CA ARG A 126 -29.79 13.23 -15.51
C ARG A 126 -30.68 14.44 -15.22
N PRO A 127 -30.19 15.49 -14.55
CA PRO A 127 -30.95 16.72 -14.36
C PRO A 127 -31.11 17.48 -15.69
N LEU A 128 -32.20 18.21 -15.84
CA LEU A 128 -32.41 19.16 -16.92
C LEU A 128 -31.76 20.50 -16.62
N LEU A 129 -31.30 21.15 -17.68
CA LEU A 129 -30.77 22.51 -17.63
C LEU A 129 -31.89 23.51 -17.94
N PHE A 130 -32.31 24.26 -16.92
CA PHE A 130 -33.24 25.38 -17.02
C PHE A 130 -32.89 26.45 -15.98
N PRO A 131 -33.34 27.71 -16.16
CA PRO A 131 -32.97 28.78 -15.24
C PRO A 131 -33.49 28.54 -13.81
N ASN A 132 -32.58 28.69 -12.85
CA ASN A 132 -32.80 28.46 -11.41
C ASN A 132 -33.15 27.01 -11.05
N ASN A 133 -32.47 26.05 -11.69
CA ASN A 133 -32.63 24.62 -11.45
C ASN A 133 -31.98 24.09 -10.15
N ASP A 134 -31.40 24.97 -9.35
CA ASP A 134 -30.76 24.68 -8.05
C ASP A 134 -31.68 24.92 -6.84
N ARG A 135 -32.85 25.54 -7.05
CA ARG A 135 -33.71 25.96 -5.94
C ARG A 135 -34.21 24.77 -5.11
N PRO A 136 -34.28 24.88 -3.77
CA PRO A 136 -34.90 23.86 -2.92
C PRO A 136 -36.35 23.58 -3.35
N GLY A 137 -36.67 22.31 -3.61
CA GLY A 137 -37.93 21.89 -4.24
C GLY A 137 -37.79 21.58 -5.74
N VAL A 138 -36.63 21.81 -6.35
CA VAL A 138 -36.24 21.18 -7.62
C VAL A 138 -35.54 19.86 -7.31
N MET A 139 -36.04 18.76 -7.87
CA MET A 139 -35.49 17.41 -7.62
C MET A 139 -35.50 16.55 -8.88
N LEU A 140 -34.66 15.53 -8.93
CA LEU A 140 -34.77 14.48 -9.95
C LEU A 140 -36.10 13.74 -9.77
N ALA A 141 -36.77 13.41 -10.88
CA ALA A 141 -38.12 12.88 -10.82
C ALA A 141 -38.18 11.46 -10.20
N GLY A 142 -37.20 10.62 -10.51
CA GLY A 142 -37.00 9.32 -9.87
C GLY A 142 -36.61 9.41 -8.39
N ALA A 143 -35.97 10.51 -7.96
CA ALA A 143 -35.70 10.72 -6.54
C ALA A 143 -36.99 10.99 -5.76
N ALA A 144 -37.92 11.78 -6.31
CA ALA A 144 -39.23 12.01 -5.68
C ALA A 144 -40.04 10.72 -5.56
N VAL A 145 -40.02 9.87 -6.59
CA VAL A 145 -40.58 8.51 -6.52
C VAL A 145 -39.93 7.70 -5.41
N LYS A 146 -38.60 7.73 -5.29
CA LYS A 146 -37.88 7.00 -4.24
C LYS A 146 -38.27 7.48 -2.85
N TYR A 147 -38.43 8.78 -2.64
CA TYR A 147 -38.93 9.34 -1.38
C TYR A 147 -40.35 8.87 -1.06
N ALA A 148 -41.25 8.94 -2.05
CA ALA A 148 -42.64 8.58 -1.89
C ALA A 148 -42.81 7.10 -1.51
N PHE A 149 -42.23 6.19 -2.29
CA PHE A 149 -42.39 4.74 -2.08
C PHE A 149 -41.45 4.17 -1.02
N GLY A 150 -40.20 4.66 -0.96
CA GLY A 150 -39.17 4.07 -0.10
C GLY A 150 -39.20 4.60 1.33
N PHE A 151 -39.73 5.80 1.53
CA PHE A 151 -39.72 6.49 2.83
C PHE A 151 -41.10 6.99 3.25
N GLY A 152 -42.13 6.86 2.41
CA GLY A 152 -43.47 7.39 2.70
C GLY A 152 -43.51 8.92 2.75
N VAL A 153 -42.61 9.59 2.01
CA VAL A 153 -42.46 11.06 2.04
C VAL A 153 -42.94 11.68 0.73
N ALA A 154 -43.97 12.54 0.80
CA ALA A 154 -44.31 13.43 -0.29
C ALA A 154 -43.34 14.63 -0.30
N CYS A 155 -42.61 14.83 -1.40
CA CYS A 155 -41.65 15.94 -1.53
C CYS A 155 -42.28 17.31 -1.80
N GLY A 156 -43.61 17.34 -1.97
CA GLY A 156 -44.43 18.53 -2.22
C GLY A 156 -45.87 18.11 -2.50
N GLU A 157 -46.79 19.06 -2.44
CA GLU A 157 -48.23 18.81 -2.65
C GLU A 157 -48.62 19.00 -4.12
N ARG A 158 -47.95 19.91 -4.83
CA ARG A 158 -48.28 20.29 -6.21
C ARG A 158 -47.04 20.38 -7.09
N ALA A 159 -46.89 19.39 -7.97
CA ALA A 159 -45.70 19.20 -8.80
C ALA A 159 -45.88 19.66 -10.25
N VAL A 160 -44.81 20.24 -10.81
CA VAL A 160 -44.61 20.34 -12.27
C VAL A 160 -43.49 19.41 -12.68
N ILE A 161 -43.72 18.55 -13.67
CA ILE A 161 -42.72 17.62 -14.18
C ILE A 161 -42.14 18.18 -15.48
N ALA A 162 -40.88 18.57 -15.46
CA ALA A 162 -40.15 18.96 -16.66
C ALA A 162 -39.40 17.75 -17.23
N GLY A 163 -39.67 17.44 -18.49
CA GLY A 163 -39.17 16.25 -19.18
C GLY A 163 -38.46 16.57 -20.49
N ASN A 164 -37.50 15.72 -20.85
CA ASN A 164 -36.96 15.62 -22.21
C ASN A 164 -36.96 14.18 -22.73
N SER A 165 -37.64 13.26 -22.02
CA SER A 165 -37.71 11.83 -22.28
C SER A 165 -39.01 11.24 -21.71
N ASP A 166 -39.32 10.00 -22.08
CA ASP A 166 -40.55 9.32 -21.67
C ASP A 166 -40.60 9.05 -20.15
N SER A 167 -39.45 9.03 -19.47
CA SER A 167 -39.36 8.92 -18.01
C SER A 167 -40.15 10.00 -17.25
N ALA A 168 -40.41 11.16 -17.86
CA ALA A 168 -41.23 12.21 -17.27
C ALA A 168 -42.69 11.77 -17.04
N TYR A 169 -43.20 10.85 -17.88
CA TYR A 169 -44.55 10.34 -17.77
C TYR A 169 -44.62 9.12 -16.85
N GLU A 170 -43.58 8.28 -16.83
CA GLU A 170 -43.50 7.07 -15.98
C GLU A 170 -43.60 7.38 -14.49
N VAL A 171 -43.17 8.58 -14.07
CA VAL A 171 -43.23 9.04 -12.68
C VAL A 171 -44.54 9.76 -12.34
N ALA A 172 -45.28 10.26 -13.34
CA ALA A 172 -46.46 11.10 -13.13
C ALA A 172 -47.62 10.32 -12.50
N ALA A 173 -47.99 9.18 -13.10
CA ALA A 173 -49.12 8.38 -12.62
C ALA A 173 -48.87 7.80 -11.20
N PRO A 174 -47.69 7.23 -10.88
CA PRO A 174 -47.42 6.76 -9.52
C PRO A 174 -47.47 7.85 -8.45
N LEU A 175 -47.00 9.06 -8.75
CA LEU A 175 -47.04 10.18 -7.80
C LEU A 175 -48.47 10.72 -7.63
N ALA A 176 -49.24 10.83 -8.73
CA ALA A 176 -50.64 11.21 -8.68
C ALA A 176 -51.49 10.22 -7.87
N ALA A 177 -51.23 8.92 -8.00
CA ALA A 177 -51.90 7.87 -7.22
C ALA A 177 -51.64 7.97 -5.70
N LEU A 178 -50.55 8.63 -5.30
CA LEU A 178 -50.22 8.92 -3.89
C LEU A 178 -50.77 10.27 -3.41
N GLY A 179 -51.60 10.95 -4.22
CA GLY A 179 -52.26 12.20 -3.85
C GLY A 179 -51.47 13.48 -4.13
N ILE A 180 -50.34 13.40 -4.84
CA ILE A 180 -49.57 14.58 -5.26
C ILE A 180 -50.25 15.18 -6.50
N GLU A 181 -50.66 16.45 -6.45
CA GLU A 181 -51.28 17.13 -7.59
C GLU A 181 -50.25 17.38 -8.70
N ILE A 182 -50.43 16.78 -9.87
CA ILE A 182 -49.58 17.06 -11.04
C ILE A 182 -50.18 18.23 -11.82
N ALA A 183 -49.64 19.43 -11.59
CA ALA A 183 -50.13 20.68 -12.18
C ALA A 183 -49.89 20.74 -13.71
N ALA A 184 -48.74 20.23 -14.17
CA ALA A 184 -48.43 20.08 -15.59
C ALA A 184 -47.24 19.13 -15.81
N ILE A 185 -47.24 18.46 -16.96
CA ILE A 185 -46.04 17.84 -17.56
C ILE A 185 -45.57 18.77 -18.68
N VAL A 186 -44.34 19.24 -18.58
CA VAL A 186 -43.68 20.14 -19.55
C VAL A 186 -42.66 19.31 -20.32
N ASP A 187 -43.05 18.87 -21.52
CA ASP A 187 -42.19 18.06 -22.39
C ASP A 187 -41.55 18.95 -23.46
N ARG A 188 -40.22 18.91 -23.52
CA ARG A 188 -39.45 19.70 -24.49
C ARG A 188 -39.60 19.19 -25.93
N ARG A 189 -40.06 17.97 -26.13
CA ARG A 189 -40.17 17.36 -27.46
C ARG A 189 -41.45 17.84 -28.17
N GLU A 190 -41.33 18.14 -29.45
CA GLU A 190 -42.47 18.48 -30.31
C GLU A 190 -43.25 17.20 -30.69
N GLY A 191 -44.58 17.28 -30.72
CA GLY A 191 -45.45 16.20 -31.19
C GLY A 191 -45.39 14.90 -30.38
N ALA A 192 -44.85 14.92 -29.16
CA ALA A 192 -44.81 13.74 -28.29
C ALA A 192 -46.23 13.29 -27.94
N ALA A 193 -46.60 12.07 -28.35
CA ALA A 193 -47.85 11.45 -27.93
C ALA A 193 -47.73 11.08 -26.43
N PRO A 194 -48.65 11.52 -25.56
CA PRO A 194 -48.63 11.14 -24.16
C PRO A 194 -48.70 9.61 -24.05
N ILE A 195 -47.75 8.99 -23.35
CA ILE A 195 -47.79 7.54 -23.09
C ILE A 195 -48.92 7.19 -22.11
N ALA A 196 -49.30 5.90 -22.06
CA ALA A 196 -50.30 5.41 -21.12
C ALA A 196 -49.91 5.79 -19.68
N GLY A 197 -50.75 6.60 -19.01
CA GLY A 197 -50.48 7.17 -17.68
C GLY A 197 -50.61 8.69 -17.59
N ALA A 198 -50.63 9.39 -18.73
CA ALA A 198 -50.87 10.85 -18.80
C ALA A 198 -52.33 11.23 -19.04
N ALA A 199 -53.24 10.25 -19.10
CA ALA A 199 -54.66 10.48 -19.38
C ALA A 199 -55.27 11.37 -18.28
N GLY A 200 -55.81 12.53 -18.68
CA GLY A 200 -56.39 13.52 -17.76
C GLY A 200 -55.38 14.50 -17.13
N LEU A 201 -54.07 14.35 -17.39
CA LEU A 201 -53.06 15.32 -16.95
C LEU A 201 -52.85 16.42 -18.00
N ARG A 202 -52.51 17.62 -17.52
CA ARG A 202 -52.14 18.73 -18.39
C ARG A 202 -50.74 18.51 -18.98
N VAL A 203 -50.64 18.27 -20.27
CA VAL A 203 -49.36 18.07 -20.99
C VAL A 203 -49.08 19.26 -21.90
N MET A 204 -47.87 19.84 -21.80
CA MET A 204 -47.38 20.95 -22.60
C MET A 204 -46.16 20.48 -23.39
N THR A 205 -46.37 20.05 -24.64
CA THR A 205 -45.30 19.61 -25.57
C THR A 205 -44.63 20.81 -26.24
N GLY A 206 -43.38 20.64 -26.70
CA GLY A 206 -42.60 21.73 -27.30
C GLY A 206 -42.38 22.91 -26.35
N ALA A 207 -42.40 22.67 -25.03
CA ALA A 207 -42.34 23.71 -24.01
C ALA A 207 -41.17 23.48 -23.04
N ALA A 208 -40.71 24.55 -22.39
CA ALA A 208 -39.64 24.48 -21.40
C ALA A 208 -39.85 25.45 -20.23
N LEU A 209 -39.25 25.11 -19.09
CA LEU A 209 -39.14 26.01 -17.95
C LEU A 209 -38.21 27.19 -18.28
N ARG A 210 -38.73 28.41 -18.09
CA ARG A 210 -38.02 29.68 -18.30
C ARG A 210 -37.50 30.30 -17.01
N ALA A 211 -38.13 29.96 -15.89
CA ALA A 211 -37.70 30.34 -14.54
C ALA A 211 -38.41 29.47 -13.52
N VAL A 212 -37.71 29.14 -12.43
CA VAL A 212 -38.33 28.66 -11.19
C VAL A 212 -38.32 29.79 -10.17
N HIS A 213 -39.43 29.98 -9.46
CA HIS A 213 -39.67 31.09 -8.54
C HIS A 213 -39.60 30.65 -7.08
N GLY A 214 -39.16 31.55 -6.20
CA GLY A 214 -39.11 31.34 -4.75
C GLY A 214 -37.67 31.25 -4.21
N ALA A 215 -37.41 31.84 -3.04
CA ALA A 215 -36.05 31.95 -2.49
C ALA A 215 -35.66 30.74 -1.63
N ARG A 216 -36.47 30.40 -0.62
CA ARG A 216 -36.22 29.29 0.32
C ARG A 216 -36.79 27.95 -0.13
N SER A 217 -37.80 28.01 -1.00
CA SER A 217 -38.46 26.86 -1.61
C SER A 217 -39.09 27.28 -2.93
N VAL A 218 -39.38 26.32 -3.80
CA VAL A 218 -40.21 26.56 -5.00
C VAL A 218 -41.59 27.10 -4.58
N ARG A 219 -42.06 28.11 -5.32
CA ARG A 219 -43.41 28.70 -5.19
C ARG A 219 -44.14 28.78 -6.55
N GLY A 220 -43.54 28.25 -7.59
CA GLY A 220 -44.07 28.26 -8.94
C GLY A 220 -42.98 28.25 -9.98
N CYS A 221 -43.37 28.06 -11.23
CA CYS A 221 -42.49 28.15 -12.37
C CYS A 221 -43.13 28.92 -13.52
N THR A 222 -42.31 29.43 -14.43
CA THR A 222 -42.77 29.97 -15.71
C THR A 222 -42.44 29.01 -16.83
N VAL A 223 -43.46 28.62 -17.60
CA VAL A 223 -43.36 27.74 -18.76
C VAL A 223 -43.62 28.55 -20.02
N ALA A 224 -42.89 28.29 -21.10
CA ALA A 224 -43.18 28.88 -22.40
C ALA A 224 -42.85 27.91 -23.54
N SER A 225 -43.44 28.14 -24.71
CA SER A 225 -43.05 27.44 -25.94
C SER A 225 -41.55 27.62 -26.24
N LEU A 226 -40.94 26.60 -26.82
CA LEU A 226 -39.57 26.63 -27.32
C LEU A 226 -39.42 27.62 -28.48
N GLU A 227 -40.45 27.78 -29.31
CA GLU A 227 -40.50 28.73 -30.44
C GLU A 227 -40.55 30.21 -29.99
N GLY A 228 -40.81 30.46 -28.69
CA GLY A 228 -40.93 31.79 -28.11
C GLY A 228 -42.38 32.13 -27.73
N GLY A 229 -42.58 33.33 -27.18
CA GLY A 229 -43.89 33.81 -26.72
C GLY A 229 -43.97 34.19 -25.25
N ARG A 230 -45.14 34.67 -24.82
CA ARG A 230 -45.40 35.06 -23.42
C ARG A 230 -45.44 33.83 -22.53
N GLY A 231 -44.59 33.79 -21.51
CA GLY A 231 -44.56 32.67 -20.55
C GLY A 231 -45.81 32.65 -19.66
N GLU A 232 -46.30 31.45 -19.39
CA GLU A 232 -47.36 31.16 -18.43
C GLU A 232 -46.76 30.86 -17.06
N ARG A 233 -47.34 31.39 -15.99
CA ARG A 233 -46.94 31.09 -14.62
C ARG A 233 -47.83 29.99 -14.03
N ILE A 234 -47.21 28.91 -13.57
CA ILE A 234 -47.87 27.80 -12.89
C ILE A 234 -47.42 27.81 -11.43
N HIS A 235 -48.37 27.85 -10.48
CA HIS A 235 -48.08 27.70 -9.06
C HIS A 235 -47.68 26.25 -8.76
N CYS A 236 -46.62 26.02 -8.00
CA CYS A 236 -46.19 24.68 -7.57
C CYS A 236 -45.23 24.85 -6.40
N ASP A 237 -45.07 23.80 -5.60
CA ASP A 237 -44.07 23.73 -4.52
C ASP A 237 -42.98 22.69 -4.82
N LEU A 238 -43.15 21.93 -5.91
CA LEU A 238 -42.22 20.90 -6.38
C LEU A 238 -42.03 20.99 -7.90
N VAL A 239 -40.77 20.97 -8.35
CA VAL A 239 -40.41 20.84 -9.76
C VAL A 239 -39.57 19.58 -9.92
N LEU A 240 -40.07 18.65 -10.72
CA LEU A 240 -39.40 17.37 -10.98
C LEU A 240 -38.69 17.42 -12.32
N SER A 241 -37.42 17.03 -12.33
CA SER A 241 -36.55 17.07 -13.50
C SER A 241 -36.29 15.67 -14.01
N ALA A 242 -36.73 15.40 -15.24
CA ALA A 242 -36.54 14.14 -15.95
C ALA A 242 -35.77 14.38 -17.26
N GLY A 243 -34.43 14.39 -17.16
CA GLY A 243 -33.53 14.70 -18.28
C GLY A 243 -33.00 13.49 -19.05
N GLY A 244 -33.54 12.30 -18.81
CA GLY A 244 -33.03 11.02 -19.32
C GLY A 244 -32.05 10.35 -18.36
N TYR A 245 -31.30 9.36 -18.86
CA TYR A 245 -30.45 8.51 -18.04
C TYR A 245 -28.99 8.49 -18.52
N ALA A 246 -28.08 8.31 -17.57
CA ALA A 246 -26.66 8.04 -17.79
C ALA A 246 -26.33 6.66 -17.20
N PRO A 247 -26.16 5.61 -18.02
CA PRO A 247 -25.74 4.29 -17.55
C PRO A 247 -24.53 4.35 -16.62
N ALA A 248 -24.57 3.59 -15.52
CA ALA A 248 -23.52 3.60 -14.50
C ALA A 248 -22.30 2.76 -14.94
N VAL A 249 -21.63 3.17 -16.02
CA VAL A 249 -20.55 2.44 -16.69
C VAL A 249 -19.19 2.48 -15.98
N HIS A 250 -19.16 2.95 -14.74
CA HIS A 250 -17.91 3.30 -14.05
C HIS A 250 -17.01 2.07 -13.88
N LEU A 251 -17.56 0.97 -13.36
CA LEU A 251 -16.82 -0.27 -13.14
C LEU A 251 -16.40 -0.94 -14.47
N HIS A 252 -17.26 -0.85 -15.49
CA HIS A 252 -16.94 -1.30 -16.85
C HIS A 252 -15.72 -0.57 -17.42
N SER A 253 -15.70 0.76 -17.31
CA SER A 253 -14.59 1.58 -17.81
C SER A 253 -13.32 1.47 -16.96
N GLN A 254 -13.43 1.26 -15.64
CA GLN A 254 -12.28 0.98 -14.78
C GLN A 254 -11.54 -0.29 -15.21
N ALA A 255 -12.28 -1.30 -15.68
CA ALA A 255 -11.72 -2.53 -16.24
C ALA A 255 -11.21 -2.39 -17.70
N GLY A 256 -11.13 -1.17 -18.24
CA GLY A 256 -10.69 -0.90 -19.61
C GLY A 256 -11.76 -1.09 -20.68
N GLY A 257 -13.03 -1.30 -20.29
CA GLY A 257 -14.16 -1.41 -21.21
C GLY A 257 -14.42 -0.09 -21.96
N ARG A 258 -14.66 -0.19 -23.28
CA ARG A 258 -14.95 0.98 -24.13
C ARG A 258 -16.43 1.36 -24.01
N LEU A 259 -16.75 2.56 -24.48
CA LEU A 259 -18.08 3.13 -24.47
C LEU A 259 -18.47 3.57 -25.88
N ARG A 260 -19.74 3.42 -26.21
CA ARG A 260 -20.39 3.88 -27.44
C ARG A 260 -21.46 4.90 -27.10
N TRP A 261 -21.63 5.90 -27.94
CA TRP A 261 -22.72 6.86 -27.84
C TRP A 261 -23.98 6.37 -28.55
N VAL A 262 -25.14 6.59 -27.93
CA VAL A 262 -26.48 6.28 -28.47
C VAL A 262 -27.22 7.61 -28.67
N PRO A 263 -27.27 8.14 -29.91
CA PRO A 263 -27.85 9.45 -30.19
C PRO A 263 -29.32 9.58 -29.76
N GLU A 264 -30.13 8.54 -29.95
CA GLU A 264 -31.58 8.55 -29.73
C GLU A 264 -31.97 8.82 -28.27
N SER A 265 -31.13 8.38 -27.33
CA SER A 265 -31.32 8.53 -25.89
C SER A 265 -30.26 9.43 -25.24
N ALA A 266 -29.36 9.99 -26.05
CA ALA A 266 -28.25 10.85 -25.64
C ALA A 266 -27.45 10.30 -24.45
N MET A 267 -26.96 9.06 -24.57
CA MET A 267 -26.23 8.37 -23.49
C MET A 267 -25.03 7.58 -23.99
N PHE A 268 -24.03 7.41 -23.12
CA PHE A 268 -22.95 6.44 -23.32
C PHE A 268 -23.35 5.09 -22.75
N VAL A 269 -23.16 4.03 -23.53
CA VAL A 269 -23.37 2.64 -23.14
C VAL A 269 -22.07 1.84 -23.26
N PRO A 270 -21.91 0.75 -22.51
CA PRO A 270 -20.82 -0.20 -22.70
C PRO A 270 -20.69 -0.68 -24.15
N ASP A 271 -19.47 -0.71 -24.67
CA ASP A 271 -19.13 -1.22 -26.00
C ASP A 271 -17.88 -2.09 -25.95
N GLY A 272 -18.01 -3.36 -26.36
CA GLY A 272 -17.00 -4.38 -26.10
C GLY A 272 -16.79 -4.66 -24.60
N THR A 273 -16.22 -5.82 -24.27
CA THR A 273 -15.98 -6.22 -22.88
C THR A 273 -14.56 -6.66 -22.66
N ALA A 274 -14.02 -6.39 -21.47
CA ALA A 274 -12.84 -7.11 -21.00
C ALA A 274 -13.19 -8.60 -20.86
N PRO A 275 -12.26 -9.53 -21.12
CA PRO A 275 -12.50 -10.96 -20.95
C PRO A 275 -13.09 -11.30 -19.57
N GLY A 276 -14.24 -11.96 -19.55
CA GLY A 276 -14.94 -12.34 -18.31
C GLY A 276 -15.71 -11.20 -17.62
N LEU A 277 -15.88 -10.03 -18.23
CA LEU A 277 -16.71 -8.95 -17.70
C LEU A 277 -17.91 -8.68 -18.63
N ALA A 278 -19.08 -8.37 -18.09
CA ALA A 278 -20.22 -7.90 -18.87
C ALA A 278 -21.09 -6.94 -18.06
N SER A 279 -21.79 -6.05 -18.75
CA SER A 279 -22.79 -5.16 -18.14
C SER A 279 -24.20 -5.63 -18.51
N VAL A 280 -25.17 -5.48 -17.60
CA VAL A 280 -26.58 -5.87 -17.82
C VAL A 280 -27.57 -4.79 -17.37
N GLY A 281 -28.81 -4.88 -17.85
CA GLY A 281 -29.89 -3.95 -17.51
C GLY A 281 -29.59 -2.51 -17.91
N ALA A 282 -30.04 -1.54 -17.10
CA ALA A 282 -29.84 -0.13 -17.41
C ALA A 282 -28.35 0.29 -17.49
N CYS A 283 -27.44 -0.45 -16.84
CA CYS A 283 -25.99 -0.24 -16.99
C CYS A 283 -25.51 -0.56 -18.41
N ALA A 284 -26.12 -1.55 -19.06
CA ALA A 284 -25.89 -1.90 -20.46
C ALA A 284 -26.71 -1.06 -21.45
N GLY A 285 -27.52 -0.10 -20.97
CA GLY A 285 -28.43 0.67 -21.81
C GLY A 285 -29.75 -0.04 -22.15
N VAL A 286 -30.12 -1.09 -21.41
CA VAL A 286 -31.37 -1.84 -21.59
C VAL A 286 -32.38 -1.41 -20.53
N PHE A 287 -33.41 -0.66 -20.92
CA PHE A 287 -34.36 -0.04 -19.99
C PHE A 287 -35.75 -0.68 -19.99
N THR A 288 -36.13 -1.42 -21.03
CA THR A 288 -37.37 -2.20 -21.00
C THR A 288 -37.21 -3.41 -20.09
N ARG A 289 -38.18 -3.60 -19.19
CA ARG A 289 -38.15 -4.65 -18.16
C ARG A 289 -37.89 -6.05 -18.73
N GLY A 290 -38.68 -6.46 -19.72
CA GLY A 290 -38.57 -7.80 -20.32
C GLY A 290 -37.21 -8.04 -20.99
N ALA A 291 -36.70 -7.07 -21.76
CA ALA A 291 -35.39 -7.20 -22.40
C ALA A 291 -34.26 -7.21 -21.37
N ALA A 292 -34.35 -6.41 -20.31
CA ALA A 292 -33.36 -6.37 -19.25
C ALA A 292 -33.26 -7.70 -18.50
N LEU A 293 -34.39 -8.36 -18.23
CA LEU A 293 -34.46 -9.67 -17.60
C LEU A 293 -33.89 -10.78 -18.49
N SER A 294 -34.34 -10.85 -19.75
CA SER A 294 -33.85 -11.86 -20.71
C SER A 294 -32.35 -11.75 -20.91
N HIS A 295 -31.87 -10.53 -21.22
CA HIS A 295 -30.44 -10.27 -21.44
C HIS A 295 -29.61 -10.61 -20.20
N ALA A 296 -30.06 -10.22 -19.02
CA ALA A 296 -29.34 -10.51 -17.79
C ALA A 296 -29.24 -12.02 -17.51
N ALA A 297 -30.33 -12.77 -17.71
CA ALA A 297 -30.33 -14.21 -17.53
C ALA A 297 -29.39 -14.92 -18.53
N GLU A 298 -29.42 -14.51 -19.81
CA GLU A 298 -28.54 -15.05 -20.84
C GLU A 298 -27.05 -14.78 -20.54
N VAL A 299 -26.71 -13.56 -20.10
CA VAL A 299 -25.35 -13.20 -19.66
C VAL A 299 -24.92 -14.01 -18.45
N GLY A 300 -25.79 -14.16 -17.44
CA GLY A 300 -25.52 -14.96 -16.25
C GLY A 300 -25.17 -16.41 -16.59
N ALA A 301 -26.00 -17.07 -17.40
CA ALA A 301 -25.77 -18.44 -17.84
C ALA A 301 -24.52 -18.57 -18.74
N ALA A 302 -24.26 -17.61 -19.62
CA ALA A 302 -23.10 -17.62 -20.50
C ALA A 302 -21.78 -17.55 -19.73
N LEU A 303 -21.66 -16.58 -18.83
CA LEU A 303 -20.42 -16.37 -18.07
C LEU A 303 -20.16 -17.48 -17.05
N ALA A 304 -21.21 -18.04 -16.43
CA ALA A 304 -21.09 -19.24 -15.59
C ALA A 304 -20.45 -20.42 -16.34
N GLN A 305 -20.76 -20.56 -17.64
CA GLN A 305 -20.22 -21.61 -18.51
C GLN A 305 -18.90 -21.22 -19.20
N GLY A 306 -18.35 -20.04 -18.90
CA GLY A 306 -17.13 -19.54 -19.54
C GLY A 306 -17.29 -19.13 -21.01
N ARG A 307 -18.53 -18.90 -21.46
CA ARG A 307 -18.84 -18.42 -22.81
C ARG A 307 -18.82 -16.89 -22.86
N ALA A 308 -18.68 -16.34 -24.07
CA ALA A 308 -18.81 -14.89 -24.28
C ALA A 308 -20.23 -14.42 -23.94
N ALA A 309 -20.33 -13.24 -23.31
CA ALA A 309 -21.61 -12.62 -23.00
C ALA A 309 -22.31 -12.14 -24.30
N PRO A 310 -23.63 -12.34 -24.44
CA PRO A 310 -24.38 -11.82 -25.58
C PRO A 310 -24.42 -10.29 -25.59
N ALA A 311 -24.54 -9.72 -26.78
CA ALA A 311 -24.67 -8.28 -26.97
C ALA A 311 -25.95 -7.75 -26.32
N ALA A 312 -25.85 -6.58 -25.69
CA ALA A 312 -27.00 -5.95 -25.04
C ALA A 312 -28.01 -5.42 -26.07
N PRO A 313 -29.31 -5.73 -25.95
CA PRO A 313 -30.36 -5.15 -26.78
C PRO A 313 -30.66 -3.72 -26.30
N VAL A 314 -29.73 -2.79 -26.58
CA VAL A 314 -29.82 -1.38 -26.14
C VAL A 314 -31.10 -0.73 -26.63
N GLY A 315 -31.85 -0.12 -25.71
CA GLY A 315 -33.11 0.53 -26.04
C GLY A 315 -34.03 0.69 -24.84
N GLY A 316 -35.19 1.28 -25.09
CA GLY A 316 -36.24 1.43 -24.08
C GLY A 316 -36.12 2.65 -23.17
N ALA A 317 -35.07 3.46 -23.28
CA ALA A 317 -34.89 4.68 -22.47
C ALA A 317 -35.79 5.86 -22.91
N GLY A 318 -36.60 5.64 -23.95
CA GLY A 318 -37.36 6.68 -24.66
C GLY A 318 -36.49 7.53 -25.58
N ARG A 319 -37.15 8.34 -26.42
CA ARG A 319 -36.47 9.36 -27.23
C ARG A 319 -36.08 10.54 -26.35
N SER A 320 -34.80 10.89 -26.33
CA SER A 320 -34.36 12.17 -25.75
C SER A 320 -34.38 13.23 -26.85
N GLY A 321 -34.98 14.39 -26.60
CA GLY A 321 -34.72 15.56 -27.46
C GLY A 321 -33.23 15.89 -27.46
N SER A 322 -32.73 16.55 -28.51
CA SER A 322 -31.44 17.24 -28.42
C SER A 322 -31.47 18.15 -27.18
N VAL A 323 -30.34 18.45 -26.56
CA VAL A 323 -30.31 19.38 -25.42
C VAL A 323 -30.02 20.79 -25.97
N PRO A 324 -31.00 21.57 -26.47
CA PRO A 324 -30.74 22.98 -26.62
C PRO A 324 -30.63 23.58 -25.23
N LEU A 325 -29.59 24.38 -25.01
CA LEU A 325 -29.61 25.42 -23.99
C LEU A 325 -30.94 26.16 -24.11
N SER A 326 -31.68 26.31 -23.01
CA SER A 326 -32.74 27.31 -23.00
C SER A 326 -32.06 28.67 -23.17
N ARG A 327 -32.00 29.18 -24.40
CA ARG A 327 -31.48 30.51 -24.76
C ARG A 327 -32.32 31.65 -24.20
N SER A 328 -33.46 31.34 -23.60
CA SER A 328 -34.43 32.31 -23.08
C SER A 328 -34.74 32.04 -21.61
N GLY A 329 -34.46 33.03 -20.77
CA GLY A 329 -34.76 33.07 -19.34
C GLY A 329 -33.72 33.88 -18.57
N ARG A 330 -34.15 34.67 -17.59
CA ARG A 330 -33.26 35.47 -16.72
C ARG A 330 -32.94 34.63 -15.48
N GLY A 331 -31.83 33.87 -15.48
CA GLY A 331 -31.40 33.07 -14.32
C GLY A 331 -30.20 32.16 -14.61
N LYS A 332 -29.47 31.74 -13.56
CA LYS A 332 -28.35 30.79 -13.68
C LYS A 332 -28.85 29.39 -14.03
N GLN A 333 -28.08 28.64 -14.82
CA GLN A 333 -28.36 27.25 -15.18
C GLN A 333 -27.23 26.38 -14.65
N PHE A 334 -27.44 25.71 -13.53
CA PHE A 334 -26.42 24.91 -12.88
C PHE A 334 -26.25 23.56 -13.61
N VAL A 335 -25.01 23.24 -13.93
CA VAL A 335 -24.56 21.98 -14.54
C VAL A 335 -24.02 21.05 -13.45
N ASP A 336 -23.22 21.60 -12.53
CA ASP A 336 -22.72 20.93 -11.33
C ASP A 336 -23.18 21.73 -10.11
N VAL A 337 -24.16 21.21 -9.39
CA VAL A 337 -24.75 21.90 -8.23
C VAL A 337 -23.78 21.89 -7.03
N GLN A 338 -22.95 20.86 -6.89
CA GLN A 338 -22.05 20.75 -5.74
C GLN A 338 -20.89 21.76 -5.83
N ASN A 339 -20.40 22.03 -7.05
CA ASN A 339 -19.29 22.96 -7.28
C ASN A 339 -19.74 24.32 -7.86
N ASP A 340 -21.04 24.62 -7.84
CA ASP A 340 -21.62 25.86 -8.38
C ASP A 340 -21.28 26.15 -9.86
N VAL A 341 -21.01 25.11 -10.67
CA VAL A 341 -20.68 25.28 -12.09
C VAL A 341 -21.94 25.46 -12.91
N THR A 342 -21.97 26.51 -13.72
CA THR A 342 -23.09 26.85 -14.59
C THR A 342 -22.80 26.62 -16.07
N ALA A 343 -23.85 26.62 -16.89
CA ALA A 343 -23.71 26.60 -18.34
C ALA A 343 -22.91 27.79 -18.89
N ALA A 344 -22.92 28.94 -18.19
CA ALA A 344 -22.13 30.11 -18.56
C ALA A 344 -20.62 29.88 -18.35
N ASP A 345 -20.24 29.09 -17.35
CA ASP A 345 -18.84 28.73 -17.08
C ASP A 345 -18.32 27.74 -18.13
N VAL A 346 -19.15 26.78 -18.56
CA VAL A 346 -18.84 25.90 -19.71
C VAL A 346 -18.69 26.72 -21.00
N ALA A 347 -19.57 27.69 -21.22
CA ALA A 347 -19.46 28.60 -22.36
C ALA A 347 -18.19 29.45 -22.30
N LEU A 348 -17.81 29.95 -21.12
CA LEU A 348 -16.56 30.69 -20.91
C LEU A 348 -15.36 29.81 -21.23
N ALA A 349 -15.32 28.58 -20.74
CA ALA A 349 -14.24 27.64 -21.03
C ALA A 349 -14.09 27.38 -22.54
N ALA A 350 -15.21 27.22 -23.26
CA ALA A 350 -15.19 27.08 -24.71
C ALA A 350 -14.70 28.35 -25.43
N ARG A 351 -15.05 29.56 -24.94
CA ARG A 351 -14.54 30.83 -25.49
C ARG A 351 -13.04 31.00 -25.26
N GLU A 352 -12.53 30.56 -24.11
CA GLU A 352 -11.11 30.56 -23.78
C GLU A 352 -10.32 29.43 -24.45
N ASN A 353 -10.92 28.77 -25.43
CA ASN A 353 -10.30 27.75 -26.28
C ASN A 353 -9.87 26.47 -25.54
N TYR A 354 -10.47 26.18 -24.37
CA TYR A 354 -10.46 24.82 -23.86
C TYR A 354 -11.33 23.96 -24.79
N ARG A 355 -10.82 22.80 -25.22
CA ARG A 355 -11.50 21.88 -26.15
C ARG A 355 -11.66 20.48 -25.56
N SER A 356 -10.62 19.97 -24.90
CA SER A 356 -10.67 18.70 -24.19
C SER A 356 -11.61 18.78 -22.98
N VAL A 357 -12.43 17.75 -22.76
CA VAL A 357 -13.20 17.60 -21.51
C VAL A 357 -12.32 17.65 -20.27
N GLU A 358 -11.08 17.16 -20.35
CA GLU A 358 -10.14 17.17 -19.23
C GLU A 358 -9.74 18.60 -18.85
N HIS A 359 -9.63 19.50 -19.82
CA HIS A 359 -9.41 20.92 -19.55
C HIS A 359 -10.67 21.60 -19.01
N LEU A 360 -11.84 21.33 -19.59
CA LEU A 360 -13.13 21.83 -19.07
C LEU A 360 -13.29 21.46 -17.58
N LYS A 361 -13.04 20.19 -17.24
CA LYS A 361 -13.06 19.69 -15.86
C LYS A 361 -12.13 20.48 -14.94
N ARG A 362 -10.86 20.67 -15.32
CA ARG A 362 -9.86 21.34 -14.47
C ARG A 362 -10.12 22.84 -14.33
N TYR A 363 -10.60 23.47 -15.39
CA TYR A 363 -10.87 24.90 -15.41
C TYR A 363 -12.12 25.26 -14.59
N THR A 364 -13.21 24.49 -14.79
CA THR A 364 -14.50 24.78 -14.13
C THR A 364 -14.69 24.07 -12.81
N THR A 365 -13.89 23.05 -12.49
CA THR A 365 -14.09 22.08 -11.40
C THR A 365 -15.30 21.14 -11.55
N THR A 366 -15.99 21.14 -12.71
CA THR A 366 -17.13 20.24 -12.95
C THR A 366 -16.73 18.77 -12.76
N GLY A 367 -17.55 18.04 -12.00
CA GLY A 367 -17.34 16.61 -11.73
C GLY A 367 -16.17 16.30 -10.78
N MET A 368 -15.66 17.30 -10.04
CA MET A 368 -14.62 17.11 -9.02
C MET A 368 -15.18 17.03 -7.59
N GLY A 369 -16.50 17.11 -7.43
CA GLY A 369 -17.18 16.97 -6.13
C GLY A 369 -17.11 15.56 -5.55
N THR A 370 -17.66 15.39 -4.34
CA THR A 370 -17.76 14.07 -3.68
C THR A 370 -18.68 13.09 -4.44
N ASP A 371 -19.59 13.62 -5.25
CA ASP A 371 -20.43 12.86 -6.16
C ASP A 371 -19.68 12.35 -7.41
N GLN A 372 -18.48 12.89 -7.69
CA GLN A 372 -17.66 12.62 -8.87
C GLN A 372 -18.40 12.85 -10.20
N GLY A 373 -19.30 13.84 -10.23
CA GLY A 373 -20.00 14.28 -11.44
C GLY A 373 -21.00 13.29 -12.02
N LYS A 374 -21.58 12.41 -11.17
CA LYS A 374 -22.62 11.44 -11.57
C LYS A 374 -23.85 12.10 -12.21
N THR A 375 -24.14 13.36 -11.84
CA THR A 375 -25.26 14.15 -12.40
C THR A 375 -24.81 15.30 -13.31
N SER A 376 -23.53 15.68 -13.31
CA SER A 376 -23.04 16.87 -14.04
C SER A 376 -22.28 16.56 -15.33
N ASN A 377 -21.48 15.49 -15.37
CA ASN A 377 -20.50 15.26 -16.45
C ASN A 377 -21.14 15.15 -17.84
N ILE A 378 -22.24 14.40 -17.98
CA ILE A 378 -22.89 14.23 -19.28
C ILE A 378 -23.48 15.55 -19.79
N ASN A 379 -24.08 16.35 -18.90
CA ASN A 379 -24.59 17.68 -19.27
C ASN A 379 -23.45 18.62 -19.67
N ALA A 380 -22.34 18.62 -18.93
CA ALA A 380 -21.16 19.40 -19.28
C ALA A 380 -20.59 19.01 -20.66
N LEU A 381 -20.54 17.70 -20.96
CA LEU A 381 -20.10 17.18 -22.26
C LEU A 381 -21.00 17.61 -23.42
N ILE A 382 -22.31 17.46 -23.26
CA ILE A 382 -23.27 17.84 -24.31
C ILE A 382 -23.21 19.35 -24.56
N LEU A 383 -23.12 20.16 -23.50
CA LEU A 383 -22.93 21.61 -23.64
C LEU A 383 -21.63 21.96 -24.35
N MET A 384 -20.53 21.32 -23.96
CA MET A 384 -19.23 21.55 -24.55
C MET A 384 -19.23 21.23 -26.05
N GLY A 385 -19.76 20.07 -26.44
CA GLY A 385 -19.91 19.68 -27.85
C GLY A 385 -20.77 20.68 -28.63
N GLY A 386 -21.86 21.17 -28.04
CA GLY A 386 -22.69 22.22 -28.63
C GLY A 386 -21.95 23.55 -28.85
N TYR A 387 -21.01 23.93 -27.97
CA TYR A 387 -20.20 25.14 -28.13
C TYR A 387 -19.00 24.97 -29.07
N THR A 388 -18.48 23.74 -29.21
CA THR A 388 -17.33 23.45 -30.07
C THR A 388 -17.69 22.89 -31.44
N GLY A 389 -18.98 22.59 -31.68
CA GLY A 389 -19.44 21.96 -32.92
C GLY A 389 -19.01 20.49 -33.04
N GLN A 390 -18.82 19.81 -31.91
CA GLN A 390 -18.36 18.43 -31.83
C GLN A 390 -19.46 17.52 -31.27
N ASP A 391 -19.50 16.28 -31.75
CA ASP A 391 -20.38 15.28 -31.16
C ASP A 391 -19.84 14.81 -29.79
N PRO A 392 -20.70 14.35 -28.86
CA PRO A 392 -20.26 13.92 -27.53
C PRO A 392 -19.11 12.87 -27.51
N PRO A 393 -19.01 11.90 -28.43
CA PRO A 393 -17.85 11.00 -28.53
C PRO A 393 -16.53 11.71 -28.82
N GLU A 394 -16.55 12.79 -29.60
CA GLU A 394 -15.36 13.54 -30.04
C GLU A 394 -14.83 14.44 -28.93
N VAL A 395 -15.72 14.97 -28.10
CA VAL A 395 -15.34 15.67 -26.86
C VAL A 395 -14.66 14.69 -25.87
N GLY A 396 -15.08 13.42 -25.92
CA GLY A 396 -14.59 12.32 -25.09
C GLY A 396 -15.17 12.34 -23.67
N THR A 397 -15.19 11.20 -22.98
CA THR A 397 -15.53 11.15 -21.55
C THR A 397 -14.28 11.35 -20.69
N THR A 398 -14.44 11.86 -19.47
CA THR A 398 -13.34 11.85 -18.51
C THR A 398 -13.01 10.42 -18.06
N ARG A 399 -11.77 10.17 -17.64
CA ARG A 399 -11.37 8.84 -17.16
C ARG A 399 -12.11 8.47 -15.87
N PHE A 400 -12.86 7.36 -15.90
CA PHE A 400 -13.43 6.75 -14.70
C PHE A 400 -12.33 6.09 -13.85
N ARG A 401 -12.30 6.38 -12.55
CA ARG A 401 -11.28 5.86 -11.62
C ARG A 401 -11.94 5.26 -10.38
N PRO A 402 -11.33 4.25 -9.74
CA PRO A 402 -11.69 3.90 -8.38
C PRO A 402 -11.32 5.04 -7.42
N PRO A 403 -12.04 5.20 -6.30
CA PRO A 403 -13.23 4.44 -5.93
C PRO A 403 -14.50 5.02 -6.61
N PHE A 404 -15.48 4.18 -6.95
CA PHE A 404 -16.77 4.59 -7.53
C PHE A 404 -17.52 5.63 -6.67
N ALA A 405 -17.45 5.47 -5.34
CA ALA A 405 -17.84 6.45 -4.35
C ALA A 405 -16.82 6.43 -3.20
N PRO A 406 -16.71 7.49 -2.38
CA PRO A 406 -15.73 7.56 -1.30
C PRO A 406 -15.79 6.34 -0.37
N VAL A 407 -14.62 5.86 0.05
CA VAL A 407 -14.45 4.77 1.02
C VAL A 407 -13.62 5.27 2.20
N THR A 408 -13.85 4.73 3.39
CA THR A 408 -13.09 5.15 4.57
C THR A 408 -11.64 4.68 4.48
N LEU A 409 -10.69 5.51 4.94
CA LEU A 409 -9.29 5.10 5.08
C LEU A 409 -9.14 3.93 6.07
N GLY A 410 -10.01 3.87 7.09
CA GLY A 410 -10.08 2.77 8.05
C GLY A 410 -10.35 1.42 7.37
N ALA A 411 -11.31 1.34 6.45
CA ALA A 411 -11.58 0.12 5.70
C ALA A 411 -10.37 -0.33 4.86
N ILE A 412 -9.66 0.62 4.25
CA ILE A 412 -8.43 0.32 3.49
C ILE A 412 -7.29 -0.15 4.39
N ALA A 413 -7.14 0.46 5.57
CA ALA A 413 -6.13 0.04 6.55
C ALA A 413 -6.46 -1.35 7.15
N GLY A 414 -7.74 -1.64 7.38
CA GLY A 414 -8.20 -2.87 8.01
C GLY A 414 -7.59 -3.04 9.40
N ARG A 415 -6.95 -4.19 9.64
CA ARG A 415 -6.23 -4.48 10.90
C ARG A 415 -4.75 -4.13 10.88
N ARG A 416 -4.22 -3.53 9.79
CA ARG A 416 -2.80 -3.13 9.67
C ARG A 416 -2.52 -1.82 10.44
N VAL A 417 -2.78 -1.82 11.74
CA VAL A 417 -2.65 -0.66 12.63
C VAL A 417 -2.00 -1.07 13.95
N GLY A 418 -1.39 -0.12 14.66
CA GLY A 418 -0.74 -0.37 15.94
C GLY A 418 0.30 -1.49 15.86
N ARG A 419 0.20 -2.48 16.76
CA ARG A 419 1.12 -3.64 16.81
C ARG A 419 1.05 -4.56 15.59
N LEU A 420 -0.01 -4.46 14.78
CA LEU A 420 -0.21 -5.26 13.56
C LEU A 420 0.21 -4.51 12.29
N TYR A 421 0.71 -3.27 12.40
CA TYR A 421 1.17 -2.49 11.25
C TYR A 421 2.33 -3.17 10.52
N ARG A 422 3.25 -3.77 11.28
CA ARG A 422 4.39 -4.55 10.79
C ARG A 422 4.60 -5.76 11.70
N PRO A 423 4.91 -6.96 11.16
CA PRO A 423 5.28 -8.10 11.99
C PRO A 423 6.50 -7.78 12.86
N LEU A 424 6.39 -8.01 14.16
CA LEU A 424 7.50 -7.88 15.10
C LEU A 424 8.20 -9.23 15.25
N LYS A 425 9.46 -9.36 14.81
CA LYS A 425 10.26 -10.57 15.05
C LYS A 425 10.82 -10.51 16.48
N ARG A 426 10.55 -11.55 17.27
CA ARG A 426 11.00 -11.68 18.67
C ARG A 426 12.19 -12.63 18.76
N LEU A 427 13.11 -12.32 19.67
CA LEU A 427 14.24 -13.18 20.00
C LEU A 427 13.80 -14.56 20.53
N PRO A 428 14.62 -15.61 20.39
CA PRO A 428 14.36 -16.91 21.00
C PRO A 428 14.15 -16.85 22.53
N ALA A 429 14.92 -15.99 23.21
CA ALA A 429 14.84 -15.75 24.65
C ALA A 429 14.19 -14.38 24.96
N HIS A 430 13.21 -13.94 24.17
CA HIS A 430 12.65 -12.58 24.28
C HIS A 430 12.08 -12.29 25.67
N ASP A 431 11.24 -13.17 26.21
CA ASP A 431 10.60 -12.96 27.51
C ASP A 431 11.62 -13.01 28.66
N TRP A 432 12.67 -13.83 28.51
CA TRP A 432 13.82 -13.88 29.42
C TRP A 432 14.59 -12.55 29.51
N HIS A 433 14.78 -11.88 28.36
CA HIS A 433 15.38 -10.53 28.28
C HIS A 433 14.45 -9.47 28.91
N VAL A 434 13.14 -9.54 28.63
CA VAL A 434 12.14 -8.63 29.23
C VAL A 434 12.16 -8.73 30.76
N ALA A 435 12.19 -9.94 31.30
CA ALA A 435 12.24 -10.19 32.75
C ALA A 435 13.50 -9.59 33.43
N ARG A 436 14.55 -9.31 32.66
CA ARG A 436 15.82 -8.74 33.12
C ARG A 436 15.98 -7.26 32.78
N GLY A 437 14.89 -6.59 32.44
CA GLY A 437 14.87 -5.14 32.22
C GLY A 437 15.54 -4.70 30.93
N ALA A 438 15.60 -5.56 29.91
CA ALA A 438 16.07 -5.16 28.59
C ALA A 438 15.23 -4.00 28.04
N LEU A 439 15.90 -2.92 27.64
CA LEU A 439 15.32 -1.87 26.82
C LEU A 439 15.38 -2.30 25.36
N PHE A 440 14.22 -2.47 24.73
CA PHE A 440 14.14 -2.94 23.35
C PHE A 440 14.03 -1.79 22.34
N GLU A 441 14.77 -1.91 21.25
CA GLU A 441 14.58 -1.11 20.03
C GLU A 441 14.38 -2.02 18.82
N THR A 442 13.97 -1.41 17.70
CA THR A 442 13.70 -2.14 16.45
C THR A 442 14.93 -2.06 15.54
N PHE A 443 15.55 -3.21 15.30
CA PHE A 443 16.68 -3.36 14.37
C PHE A 443 16.25 -4.25 13.20
N GLY A 444 16.00 -3.63 12.05
CA GLY A 444 15.32 -4.29 10.93
C GLY A 444 13.87 -4.62 11.29
N ASP A 445 13.51 -5.90 11.27
CA ASP A 445 12.20 -6.39 11.76
C ASP A 445 12.25 -6.90 13.22
N TRP A 446 13.43 -6.93 13.84
CA TRP A 446 13.65 -7.58 15.13
C TRP A 446 13.54 -6.61 16.29
N SER A 447 12.83 -7.02 17.34
CA SER A 447 12.90 -6.39 18.65
C SER A 447 14.13 -6.92 19.39
N ARG A 448 15.16 -6.08 19.55
CA ARG A 448 16.44 -6.47 20.17
C ARG A 448 16.76 -5.59 21.39
N PRO A 449 17.41 -6.13 22.44
CA PRO A 449 17.94 -5.35 23.55
C PRO A 449 18.94 -4.31 23.04
N ALA A 450 18.62 -3.03 23.19
CA ALA A 450 19.53 -1.91 22.98
C ALA A 450 20.51 -1.79 24.15
N ALA A 451 20.01 -1.95 25.39
CA ALA A 451 20.78 -2.02 26.63
C ALA A 451 19.95 -2.65 27.78
N TYR A 452 20.61 -2.90 28.92
CA TYR A 452 20.05 -3.36 30.20
C TYR A 452 20.31 -2.29 31.26
N ARG A 453 19.37 -1.35 31.38
CA ARG A 453 19.54 -0.13 32.19
C ARG A 453 19.40 -0.42 33.69
N GLN A 454 20.29 0.15 34.48
CA GLN A 454 20.10 0.29 35.93
C GLN A 454 19.23 1.52 36.23
N ALA A 455 18.68 1.59 37.44
CA ALA A 455 17.83 2.69 37.86
C ALA A 455 18.55 4.05 37.70
N GLY A 456 17.94 4.97 36.94
CA GLY A 456 18.47 6.31 36.70
C GLY A 456 19.48 6.43 35.55
N GLU A 457 19.92 5.34 34.92
CA GLU A 457 20.83 5.42 33.77
C GLU A 457 20.10 5.84 32.49
N THR A 458 20.76 6.63 31.63
CA THR A 458 20.35 6.80 30.22
C THR A 458 20.74 5.57 29.39
N LEU A 459 20.26 5.48 28.15
CA LEU A 459 20.66 4.40 27.23
C LEU A 459 22.18 4.39 27.03
N GLU A 460 22.77 5.56 26.77
CA GLU A 460 24.19 5.74 26.50
C GLU A 460 25.05 5.43 27.73
N ALA A 461 24.57 5.78 28.93
CA ALA A 461 25.25 5.44 30.17
C ALA A 461 25.27 3.92 30.42
N ALA A 462 24.14 3.24 30.21
CA ALA A 462 24.05 1.79 30.32
C ALA A 462 24.93 1.09 29.29
N ALA A 463 24.86 1.49 28.01
CA ALA A 463 25.69 0.95 26.94
C ALA A 463 27.19 1.09 27.25
N ARG A 464 27.62 2.25 27.77
CA ARG A 464 29.01 2.49 28.17
C ARG A 464 29.43 1.61 29.36
N ARG A 465 28.58 1.46 30.37
CA ARG A 465 28.85 0.56 31.52
C ARG A 465 28.98 -0.87 31.03
N GLU A 466 28.05 -1.34 30.21
CA GLU A 466 28.04 -2.68 29.63
C GLU A 466 29.31 -2.96 28.82
N ALA A 467 29.64 -2.09 27.87
CA ALA A 467 30.87 -2.21 27.07
C ALA A 467 32.12 -2.22 27.96
N GLY A 468 32.20 -1.32 28.94
CA GLY A 468 33.31 -1.26 29.89
C GLY A 468 33.44 -2.53 30.75
N THR A 469 32.33 -3.15 31.14
CA THR A 469 32.35 -4.43 31.85
C THR A 469 32.79 -5.57 30.95
N VAL A 470 32.30 -5.64 29.71
CA VAL A 470 32.74 -6.67 28.73
C VAL A 470 34.25 -6.61 28.50
N ARG A 471 34.83 -5.42 28.35
CA ARG A 471 36.29 -5.21 28.21
C ARG A 471 37.07 -5.78 29.39
N LYS A 472 36.55 -5.66 30.62
CA LYS A 472 37.28 -6.02 31.85
C LYS A 472 36.98 -7.43 32.36
N ARG A 473 35.83 -7.98 32.01
CA ARG A 473 35.24 -9.20 32.58
C ARG A 473 34.68 -10.10 31.48
N ALA A 474 33.35 -10.17 31.38
CA ALA A 474 32.64 -10.85 30.31
C ALA A 474 31.23 -10.27 30.17
N GLY A 475 30.59 -10.56 29.03
CA GLY A 475 29.16 -10.33 28.89
C GLY A 475 28.49 -11.25 27.89
N LEU A 476 27.16 -11.30 27.99
CA LEU A 476 26.27 -12.09 27.14
C LEU A 476 25.47 -11.20 26.20
N PHE A 477 25.36 -11.65 24.95
CA PHE A 477 24.62 -10.99 23.90
C PHE A 477 23.82 -11.98 23.06
N ASP A 478 22.64 -11.53 22.62
CA ASP A 478 21.77 -12.31 21.74
C ASP A 478 22.05 -11.98 20.26
N GLY A 479 22.89 -12.83 19.66
CA GLY A 479 23.23 -12.80 18.24
C GLY A 479 22.24 -13.55 17.36
N SER A 480 21.14 -14.07 17.91
CA SER A 480 20.16 -14.88 17.17
C SER A 480 19.64 -14.20 15.89
N PRO A 481 19.46 -12.87 15.85
CA PRO A 481 19.00 -12.18 14.64
C PRO A 481 20.00 -12.11 13.48
N LEU A 482 21.27 -12.47 13.64
CA LEU A 482 22.20 -12.55 12.50
C LEU A 482 21.65 -13.52 11.45
N GLY A 483 21.75 -13.19 10.16
CA GLY A 483 21.34 -14.13 9.12
C GLY A 483 22.24 -15.35 9.13
N LYS A 484 21.66 -16.53 8.91
CA LYS A 484 22.37 -17.82 8.90
C LYS A 484 21.90 -18.64 7.70
N LEU A 485 22.83 -18.99 6.82
CA LEU A 485 22.60 -19.85 5.66
C LEU A 485 23.51 -21.08 5.78
N GLU A 486 22.98 -22.25 5.43
CA GLU A 486 23.81 -23.40 5.07
C GLU A 486 23.92 -23.47 3.55
N VAL A 487 25.14 -23.49 3.04
CA VAL A 487 25.44 -23.62 1.61
C VAL A 487 26.16 -24.94 1.40
N PHE A 488 25.57 -25.84 0.62
CA PHE A 488 26.12 -27.18 0.45
C PHE A 488 25.97 -27.72 -0.98
N GLY A 489 26.85 -28.68 -1.31
CA GLY A 489 26.94 -29.29 -2.64
C GLY A 489 28.38 -29.26 -3.18
N PRO A 490 28.69 -30.05 -4.22
CA PRO A 490 30.05 -30.19 -4.72
C PRO A 490 30.62 -28.89 -5.29
N ASP A 491 29.77 -27.96 -5.75
CA ASP A 491 30.20 -26.67 -6.28
C ASP A 491 30.11 -25.52 -5.26
N ALA A 492 29.76 -25.80 -3.99
CA ALA A 492 29.50 -24.77 -2.98
C ALA A 492 30.70 -23.83 -2.77
N ALA A 493 31.91 -24.39 -2.71
CA ALA A 493 33.14 -23.62 -2.56
C ALA A 493 33.37 -22.66 -3.75
N ARG A 494 33.16 -23.15 -4.98
CA ARG A 494 33.28 -22.37 -6.21
C ARG A 494 32.24 -21.26 -6.27
N PHE A 495 31.00 -21.56 -5.88
CA PHE A 495 29.94 -20.56 -5.80
C PHE A 495 30.28 -19.46 -4.80
N LEU A 496 30.72 -19.81 -3.59
CA LEU A 496 31.11 -18.82 -2.59
C LEU A 496 32.33 -17.98 -3.02
N ASP A 497 33.27 -18.55 -3.78
CA ASP A 497 34.38 -17.78 -4.39
C ASP A 497 33.90 -16.72 -5.38
N LEU A 498 32.79 -16.97 -6.08
CA LEU A 498 32.15 -16.02 -6.99
C LEU A 498 31.40 -14.93 -6.21
N MET A 499 30.70 -15.29 -5.14
CA MET A 499 29.86 -14.34 -4.40
C MET A 499 30.67 -13.42 -3.47
N TYR A 500 31.79 -13.91 -2.93
CA TYR A 500 32.61 -13.14 -2.00
C TYR A 500 33.86 -12.56 -2.63
N VAL A 501 34.31 -11.43 -2.09
CA VAL A 501 35.63 -10.86 -2.40
C VAL A 501 36.76 -11.83 -2.02
N GLY A 502 36.66 -12.48 -0.84
CA GLY A 502 37.61 -13.50 -0.38
C GLY A 502 37.48 -14.83 -1.14
N THR A 503 38.49 -15.71 -1.04
CA THR A 503 38.49 -17.04 -1.71
C THR A 503 38.12 -18.15 -0.73
N MET A 504 36.82 -18.33 -0.47
CA MET A 504 36.28 -19.29 0.51
C MET A 504 36.67 -20.75 0.25
N SER A 505 36.99 -21.13 -0.98
CA SER A 505 37.44 -22.50 -1.30
C SER A 505 38.74 -22.92 -0.62
N THR A 506 39.58 -21.97 -0.19
CA THR A 506 40.84 -22.25 0.52
C THR A 506 40.67 -22.50 2.02
N LEU A 507 39.45 -22.36 2.56
CA LEU A 507 39.19 -22.68 3.96
C LEU A 507 39.35 -24.17 4.19
N GLU A 508 40.13 -24.55 5.18
CA GLU A 508 40.13 -25.92 5.68
C GLU A 508 38.87 -26.17 6.52
N THR A 509 38.46 -27.43 6.67
CA THR A 509 37.34 -27.78 7.53
C THR A 509 37.59 -27.30 8.96
N GLY A 510 36.61 -26.63 9.55
CA GLY A 510 36.70 -26.01 10.87
C GLY A 510 37.29 -24.60 10.86
N GLN A 511 37.76 -24.08 9.72
CA GLN A 511 38.18 -22.68 9.61
C GLN A 511 37.04 -21.78 9.16
N ALA A 512 37.13 -20.51 9.54
CA ALA A 512 36.22 -19.47 9.16
C ALA A 512 36.96 -18.25 8.59
N ARG A 513 36.24 -17.44 7.80
CA ARG A 513 36.77 -16.20 7.24
C ARG A 513 35.69 -15.14 7.15
N TYR A 514 36.05 -13.92 7.49
CA TYR A 514 35.22 -12.76 7.24
C TYR A 514 35.21 -12.44 5.73
N GLY A 515 34.03 -12.26 5.17
CA GLY A 515 33.79 -12.04 3.75
C GLY A 515 32.98 -10.78 3.51
N ALA A 516 33.36 -10.04 2.47
CA ALA A 516 32.60 -8.94 1.91
C ALA A 516 31.78 -9.40 0.69
N LEU A 517 30.50 -9.05 0.65
CA LEU A 517 29.58 -9.32 -0.46
C LEU A 517 29.34 -8.03 -1.26
N LEU A 518 29.47 -8.10 -2.58
CA LEU A 518 29.28 -6.95 -3.47
C LEU A 518 28.12 -7.19 -4.44
N ASN A 519 27.54 -6.10 -4.94
CA ASN A 519 26.74 -6.14 -6.17
C ASN A 519 27.63 -5.99 -7.42
N GLU A 520 27.06 -6.04 -8.65
CA GLU A 520 27.88 -5.94 -9.87
C GLU A 520 28.56 -4.56 -10.04
N ASN A 521 28.07 -3.53 -9.34
CA ASN A 521 28.69 -2.21 -9.29
C ASN A 521 29.93 -2.16 -8.38
N GLY A 522 30.24 -3.25 -7.67
CA GLY A 522 31.36 -3.34 -6.74
C GLY A 522 31.09 -2.71 -5.37
N ILE A 523 29.84 -2.30 -5.12
CA ILE A 523 29.42 -1.69 -3.85
C ILE A 523 29.25 -2.78 -2.81
N LEU A 524 29.71 -2.52 -1.59
CA LEU A 524 29.54 -3.42 -0.45
C LEU A 524 28.07 -3.44 -0.03
N VAL A 525 27.42 -4.60 -0.17
CA VAL A 525 25.97 -4.76 0.12
C VAL A 525 25.67 -5.51 1.39
N ASP A 526 26.60 -6.36 1.83
CA ASP A 526 26.54 -7.13 3.06
C ASP A 526 27.94 -7.65 3.40
N ASP A 527 28.07 -8.21 4.59
CA ASP A 527 29.25 -8.92 5.05
C ASP A 527 28.89 -10.05 6.02
N GLY A 528 29.90 -10.79 6.44
CA GLY A 528 29.75 -11.76 7.51
C GLY A 528 30.83 -12.83 7.48
N ILE A 529 30.66 -13.83 8.34
CA ILE A 529 31.63 -14.91 8.51
C ILE A 529 31.16 -16.15 7.75
N VAL A 530 32.04 -16.71 6.95
CA VAL A 530 31.86 -18.00 6.28
C VAL A 530 32.75 -19.02 6.94
N ALA A 531 32.18 -20.12 7.44
CA ALA A 531 32.91 -21.24 8.02
C ALA A 531 32.71 -22.51 7.18
N ARG A 532 33.76 -23.29 7.01
CA ARG A 532 33.68 -24.58 6.31
C ARG A 532 33.40 -25.69 7.33
N LEU A 533 32.18 -26.20 7.36
CA LEU A 533 31.76 -27.26 8.28
C LEU A 533 32.21 -28.66 7.82
N ALA A 534 32.28 -28.87 6.51
CA ALA A 534 32.79 -30.08 5.87
C ALA A 534 33.24 -29.73 4.45
N GLU A 535 33.80 -30.71 3.72
CA GLU A 535 34.32 -30.50 2.35
C GLU A 535 33.33 -29.76 1.44
N GLN A 536 32.05 -30.12 1.49
CA GLN A 536 30.98 -29.59 0.63
C GLN A 536 29.89 -28.86 1.43
N ARG A 537 30.17 -28.41 2.66
CA ARG A 537 29.17 -27.77 3.54
C ARG A 537 29.75 -26.55 4.23
N PHE A 538 29.12 -25.42 4.04
CA PHE A 538 29.51 -24.13 4.56
C PHE A 538 28.39 -23.53 5.41
N TRP A 539 28.80 -22.84 6.47
CA TRP A 539 27.96 -22.00 7.30
C TRP A 539 28.26 -20.55 6.97
N VAL A 540 27.24 -19.79 6.60
CA VAL A 540 27.37 -18.40 6.17
C VAL A 540 26.53 -17.52 7.09
N ASN A 541 27.21 -16.66 7.84
CA ASN A 541 26.59 -15.57 8.58
C ASN A 541 26.43 -14.35 7.67
N THR A 542 25.34 -13.61 7.85
CA THR A 542 25.13 -12.28 7.24
C THR A 542 24.74 -11.28 8.33
N THR A 543 24.72 -9.98 8.00
CA THR A 543 24.07 -9.00 8.87
C THR A 543 22.59 -9.31 9.07
N THR A 544 22.02 -8.84 10.19
CA THR A 544 20.58 -9.04 10.50
C THR A 544 19.66 -8.45 9.43
N ALA A 545 19.98 -7.26 8.93
CA ALA A 545 19.16 -6.57 7.92
C ALA A 545 19.48 -7.02 6.49
N GLY A 546 20.67 -7.57 6.24
CA GLY A 546 21.12 -8.00 4.91
C GLY A 546 20.67 -9.42 4.53
N PHE A 547 20.26 -10.25 5.50
CA PHE A 547 19.88 -11.65 5.29
C PHE A 547 18.97 -11.90 4.07
N GLU A 548 17.82 -11.23 4.00
CA GLU A 548 16.86 -11.45 2.90
C GLU A 548 17.46 -11.07 1.53
N ARG A 549 18.28 -10.01 1.50
CA ARG A 549 18.95 -9.55 0.28
C ARG A 549 20.03 -10.54 -0.17
N THR A 550 20.82 -11.05 0.76
CA THR A 550 21.88 -12.02 0.49
C THR A 550 21.30 -13.35 0.04
N LEU A 551 20.23 -13.84 0.68
CA LEU A 551 19.50 -15.03 0.24
C LEU A 551 18.94 -14.87 -1.17
N ALA A 552 18.23 -13.76 -1.43
CA ALA A 552 17.67 -13.48 -2.75
C ALA A 552 18.76 -13.39 -3.83
N SER A 553 19.89 -12.75 -3.53
CA SER A 553 21.03 -12.69 -4.45
C SER A 553 21.61 -14.07 -4.72
N PHE A 554 21.79 -14.91 -3.70
CA PHE A 554 22.31 -16.26 -3.91
C PHE A 554 21.39 -17.11 -4.79
N GLU A 555 20.08 -17.04 -4.53
CA GLU A 555 19.05 -17.72 -5.33
C GLU A 555 19.01 -17.19 -6.76
N GLU A 556 19.06 -15.88 -6.96
CA GLU A 556 19.09 -15.25 -8.30
C GLU A 556 20.29 -15.74 -9.11
N TRP A 557 21.49 -15.68 -8.54
CA TRP A 557 22.70 -16.14 -9.24
C TRP A 557 22.63 -17.63 -9.58
N LEU A 558 22.12 -18.48 -8.69
CA LEU A 558 21.99 -19.92 -8.94
C LEU A 558 20.89 -20.25 -9.95
N GLN A 559 19.77 -19.51 -9.95
CA GLN A 559 18.62 -19.79 -10.82
C GLN A 559 18.72 -19.13 -12.20
N CYS A 560 19.46 -18.04 -12.33
CA CYS A 560 19.52 -17.25 -13.57
C CYS A 560 20.88 -17.34 -14.29
N GLU A 561 22.00 -17.40 -13.56
CA GLU A 561 23.35 -17.25 -14.14
C GLU A 561 24.20 -18.52 -14.02
N LEU A 562 24.08 -19.25 -12.92
CA LEU A 562 24.94 -20.37 -12.54
C LEU A 562 24.15 -21.68 -12.46
N VAL A 563 23.20 -21.86 -13.40
CA VAL A 563 22.21 -22.96 -13.41
C VAL A 563 22.81 -24.37 -13.47
N ASP A 564 24.06 -24.50 -13.90
CA ASP A 564 24.78 -25.77 -13.97
C ASP A 564 25.50 -26.14 -12.65
N LEU A 565 25.62 -25.21 -11.70
CA LEU A 565 26.28 -25.48 -10.43
C LEU A 565 25.38 -26.31 -9.51
N LYS A 566 25.95 -27.35 -8.91
CA LYS A 566 25.24 -28.20 -7.94
C LYS A 566 25.41 -27.62 -6.54
N VAL A 567 24.62 -26.61 -6.24
CA VAL A 567 24.62 -25.92 -4.94
C VAL A 567 23.19 -25.76 -4.44
N ALA A 568 23.00 -26.02 -3.15
CA ALA A 568 21.78 -25.68 -2.43
C ALA A 568 22.11 -24.65 -1.34
N VAL A 569 21.25 -23.65 -1.21
CA VAL A 569 21.31 -22.63 -0.16
C VAL A 569 20.07 -22.81 0.72
N THR A 570 20.27 -23.04 2.01
CA THR A 570 19.16 -23.23 2.95
C THR A 570 19.21 -22.17 4.04
N PRO A 571 18.17 -21.31 4.15
CA PRO A 571 18.05 -20.41 5.28
C PRO A 571 17.80 -21.17 6.58
N VAL A 572 18.64 -20.93 7.58
CA VAL A 572 18.55 -21.59 8.89
C VAL A 572 18.50 -20.60 10.07
N THR A 573 18.34 -19.30 9.79
CA THR A 573 18.27 -18.21 10.79
C THR A 573 17.29 -18.50 11.93
N SER A 574 16.07 -18.95 11.63
CA SER A 574 15.03 -19.23 12.64
C SER A 574 15.17 -20.59 13.32
N ARG A 575 16.07 -21.46 12.85
CA ARG A 575 16.33 -22.79 13.43
C ARG A 575 17.39 -22.74 14.53
N TRP A 576 18.28 -21.75 14.49
CA TRP A 576 19.42 -21.63 15.38
C TRP A 576 19.34 -20.33 16.20
N GLY A 577 19.29 -20.47 17.53
CA GLY A 577 19.63 -19.38 18.43
C GLY A 577 21.15 -19.16 18.43
N ASN A 578 21.58 -17.97 18.83
CA ASN A 578 22.99 -17.63 19.00
C ASN A 578 23.19 -16.87 20.31
N VAL A 579 23.88 -17.53 21.24
CA VAL A 579 24.30 -16.97 22.53
C VAL A 579 25.76 -16.59 22.40
N THR A 580 26.04 -15.30 22.33
CA THR A 580 27.41 -14.78 22.23
C THR A 580 27.96 -14.48 23.62
N VAL A 581 29.12 -15.03 23.94
CA VAL A 581 29.88 -14.73 25.16
C VAL A 581 31.16 -14.01 24.77
N ALA A 582 31.39 -12.81 25.30
CA ALA A 582 32.55 -11.99 24.95
C ALA A 582 33.24 -11.41 26.19
N GLY A 583 34.56 -11.20 26.12
CA GLY A 583 35.40 -10.64 27.19
C GLY A 583 36.50 -11.60 27.64
N PRO A 584 37.50 -11.12 28.41
CA PRO A 584 38.63 -11.95 28.86
C PRO A 584 38.20 -13.19 29.66
N LEU A 585 37.07 -13.15 30.37
CA LEU A 585 36.54 -14.30 31.13
C LEU A 585 35.54 -15.17 30.34
N ALA A 586 35.39 -14.95 29.03
CA ALA A 586 34.40 -15.66 28.21
C ALA A 586 34.59 -17.19 28.22
N TRP A 587 35.84 -17.66 28.13
CA TRP A 587 36.12 -19.11 28.20
C TRP A 587 35.84 -19.68 29.58
N GLU A 588 36.26 -19.01 30.66
CA GLU A 588 35.99 -19.44 32.03
C GLU A 588 34.48 -19.63 32.26
N TRP A 589 33.68 -18.72 31.72
CA TRP A 589 32.23 -18.80 31.81
C TRP A 589 31.65 -20.02 31.08
N LEU A 590 32.08 -20.27 29.84
CA LEU A 590 31.66 -21.46 29.09
C LEU A 590 32.09 -22.76 29.80
N ALA A 591 33.32 -22.80 30.33
CA ALA A 591 33.81 -23.97 31.06
C ALA A 591 32.95 -24.27 32.30
N LYS A 592 32.54 -23.25 33.07
CA LYS A 592 31.67 -23.39 34.25
C LYS A 592 30.31 -24.04 33.94
N VAL A 593 29.78 -23.80 32.73
CA VAL A 593 28.50 -24.38 32.31
C VAL A 593 28.63 -25.68 31.52
N GLY A 594 29.81 -26.30 31.54
CA GLY A 594 30.03 -27.67 31.05
C GLY A 594 30.41 -27.80 29.57
N PHE A 595 30.94 -26.74 28.95
CA PHE A 595 31.51 -26.86 27.60
C PHE A 595 32.87 -27.57 27.61
N ASP A 596 33.11 -28.37 26.57
CA ASP A 596 34.34 -29.16 26.40
C ASP A 596 35.60 -28.28 26.32
N ALA A 597 36.67 -28.68 27.02
CA ALA A 597 37.98 -28.03 27.00
C ALA A 597 38.62 -27.91 25.61
N ALA A 598 38.15 -28.68 24.63
CA ALA A 598 38.47 -28.50 23.22
C ALA A 598 38.15 -27.08 22.71
N LEU A 599 37.23 -26.34 23.34
CA LEU A 599 36.89 -24.96 22.97
C LEU A 599 37.80 -23.90 23.65
N ALA A 600 38.72 -24.30 24.53
CA ALA A 600 39.62 -23.38 25.21
C ALA A 600 40.47 -22.56 24.22
N PRO A 601 40.87 -21.31 24.55
CA PRO A 601 41.63 -20.44 23.64
C PRO A 601 42.93 -21.06 23.10
N GLY A 602 43.59 -21.92 23.89
CA GLY A 602 44.78 -22.65 23.48
C GLY A 602 44.52 -23.89 22.59
N ALA A 603 43.27 -24.40 22.57
CA ALA A 603 42.88 -25.59 21.82
C ALA A 603 42.08 -25.28 20.54
N MET A 604 41.39 -24.14 20.50
CA MET A 604 40.57 -23.70 19.37
C MET A 604 40.96 -22.29 18.98
N ALA A 605 41.65 -22.09 17.85
CA ALA A 605 42.15 -20.79 17.39
C ALA A 605 41.04 -19.78 17.00
N HIS A 606 41.36 -18.49 16.97
CA HIS A 606 40.46 -17.46 16.45
C HIS A 606 40.11 -17.73 14.97
N MET A 607 38.91 -17.37 14.54
CA MET A 607 38.35 -17.67 13.21
C MET A 607 38.30 -19.18 12.91
N THR A 608 37.87 -19.97 13.90
CA THR A 608 37.53 -21.38 13.72
C THR A 608 36.12 -21.66 14.22
N MET A 609 35.50 -22.70 13.68
CA MET A 609 34.18 -23.16 14.05
C MET A 609 34.21 -24.66 14.31
N ARG A 610 33.58 -25.09 15.40
CA ARG A 610 33.50 -26.50 15.80
C ARG A 610 32.07 -26.93 16.00
N GLU A 611 31.72 -28.09 15.44
CA GLU A 611 30.51 -28.82 15.80
C GLU A 611 30.83 -29.67 17.03
N THR A 612 30.06 -29.51 18.10
CA THR A 612 30.23 -30.24 19.36
C THR A 612 28.87 -30.43 20.04
N GLN A 613 28.86 -30.85 21.31
CA GLN A 613 27.66 -30.97 22.11
C GLN A 613 27.79 -30.13 23.38
N TRP A 614 26.67 -29.55 23.81
CA TRP A 614 26.50 -29.03 25.17
C TRP A 614 25.41 -29.87 25.82
N GLU A 615 25.77 -30.57 26.89
CA GLU A 615 24.99 -31.72 27.38
C GLU A 615 24.75 -32.72 26.24
N SER A 616 23.50 -32.95 25.84
CA SER A 616 23.14 -33.78 24.68
C SER A 616 22.74 -32.98 23.44
N ALA A 617 22.77 -31.65 23.50
CA ALA A 617 22.31 -30.79 22.41
C ALA A 617 23.44 -30.55 21.39
N PRO A 618 23.19 -30.69 20.08
CA PRO A 618 24.18 -30.34 19.07
C PRO A 618 24.37 -28.82 19.05
N VAL A 619 25.62 -28.39 19.13
CA VAL A 619 25.97 -26.97 19.11
C VAL A 619 27.08 -26.72 18.09
N ARG A 620 27.10 -25.49 17.60
CA ARG A 620 28.12 -25.00 16.68
C ARG A 620 28.74 -23.75 17.28
N VAL A 621 29.98 -23.87 17.72
CA VAL A 621 30.71 -22.79 18.39
C VAL A 621 31.66 -22.17 17.40
N LEU A 622 31.47 -20.87 17.13
CA LEU A 622 32.36 -20.06 16.30
C LEU A 622 33.18 -19.15 17.22
N ARG A 623 34.52 -19.23 17.14
CA ARG A 623 35.41 -18.32 17.86
C ARG A 623 35.71 -17.10 17.00
N ALA A 624 34.81 -16.13 17.05
CA ALA A 624 34.92 -14.85 16.36
C ALA A 624 34.55 -13.71 17.31
N SER A 625 34.90 -12.47 16.94
CA SER A 625 34.67 -11.32 17.80
C SER A 625 34.39 -10.06 16.99
N PHE A 626 33.26 -9.44 17.30
CA PHE A 626 32.92 -8.10 16.82
C PHE A 626 33.17 -7.02 17.90
N SER A 627 33.45 -7.43 19.14
CA SER A 627 33.90 -6.51 20.20
C SER A 627 35.40 -6.29 20.18
N GLY A 628 36.18 -7.23 19.62
CA GLY A 628 37.65 -7.24 19.70
C GLY A 628 38.21 -7.90 20.96
N GLU A 629 37.36 -8.42 21.85
CA GLU A 629 37.78 -9.31 22.95
C GLU A 629 37.78 -10.77 22.51
N LEU A 630 38.27 -11.68 23.36
CA LEU A 630 37.95 -13.11 23.25
C LEU A 630 36.42 -13.28 23.16
N GLY A 631 35.97 -14.05 22.17
CA GLY A 631 34.54 -14.16 21.83
C GLY A 631 34.17 -15.53 21.30
N TYR A 632 33.00 -16.00 21.72
CA TYR A 632 32.40 -17.27 21.33
C TYR A 632 30.94 -17.05 20.95
N GLU A 633 30.60 -17.36 19.71
CA GLU A 633 29.22 -17.45 19.23
C GLU A 633 28.75 -18.89 19.34
N VAL A 634 27.92 -19.19 20.34
CA VAL A 634 27.34 -20.52 20.54
C VAL A 634 26.01 -20.59 19.81
N ASN A 635 26.01 -21.28 18.67
CA ASN A 635 24.81 -21.53 17.89
C ASN A 635 24.21 -22.89 18.32
N LEU A 636 22.93 -22.89 18.69
CA LEU A 636 22.20 -24.07 19.16
C LEU A 636 20.74 -24.08 18.66
N PRO A 637 20.03 -25.23 18.71
CA PRO A 637 18.60 -25.27 18.39
C PRO A 637 17.82 -24.19 19.12
N VAL A 638 16.97 -23.45 18.39
CA VAL A 638 16.34 -22.21 18.88
C VAL A 638 15.62 -22.36 20.23
N GLY A 639 14.95 -23.50 20.46
CA GLY A 639 14.23 -23.78 21.71
C GLY A 639 15.11 -23.97 22.95
N LEU A 640 16.43 -24.07 22.79
CA LEU A 640 17.39 -24.23 23.89
C LEU A 640 18.13 -22.94 24.24
N ALA A 641 17.96 -21.87 23.45
CA ALA A 641 18.70 -20.62 23.63
C ALA A 641 18.44 -19.97 25.00
N GLU A 642 17.17 -19.92 25.43
CA GLU A 642 16.80 -19.38 26.74
C GLU A 642 17.44 -20.18 27.89
N GLY A 643 17.46 -21.52 27.79
CA GLY A 643 18.08 -22.37 28.79
C GLY A 643 19.58 -22.13 28.93
N LEU A 644 20.29 -21.92 27.81
CA LEU A 644 21.71 -21.58 27.84
C LEU A 644 21.95 -20.18 28.43
N PHE A 645 21.13 -19.18 28.09
CA PHE A 645 21.18 -17.86 28.71
C PHE A 645 21.00 -17.95 30.23
N GLU A 646 19.98 -18.66 30.70
CA GLU A 646 19.73 -18.88 32.12
C GLU A 646 20.92 -19.54 32.82
N ARG A 647 21.47 -20.61 32.23
CA ARG A 647 22.59 -21.35 32.80
C ARG A 647 23.85 -20.49 32.92
N LEU A 648 24.19 -19.74 31.88
CA LEU A 648 25.30 -18.78 31.93
C LEU A 648 25.01 -17.70 32.98
N TRP A 649 23.83 -17.08 32.94
CA TRP A 649 23.47 -15.99 33.84
C TRP A 649 23.51 -16.37 35.31
N SER A 650 23.21 -17.62 35.67
CA SER A 650 23.34 -18.12 37.06
C SER A 650 24.75 -18.03 37.64
N HIS A 651 25.79 -17.85 36.81
CA HIS A 651 27.18 -17.67 37.21
C HIS A 651 27.70 -16.24 36.96
N ALA A 652 26.84 -15.30 36.53
CA ALA A 652 27.27 -13.96 36.13
C ALA A 652 27.85 -13.15 37.30
N GLU A 653 27.28 -13.27 38.49
CA GLU A 653 27.72 -12.54 39.69
C GLU A 653 29.16 -12.90 40.09
N GLU A 654 29.49 -14.19 40.09
CA GLU A 654 30.84 -14.69 40.40
C GLU A 654 31.91 -14.11 39.48
N LEU A 655 31.56 -13.89 38.21
CA LEU A 655 32.47 -13.40 37.18
C LEU A 655 32.46 -11.86 37.05
N GLY A 656 31.56 -11.18 37.75
CA GLY A 656 31.29 -9.75 37.55
C GLY A 656 30.85 -9.44 36.11
N ALA A 657 30.12 -10.37 35.50
CA ALA A 657 29.72 -10.29 34.10
C ALA A 657 28.41 -9.51 33.91
N VAL A 658 28.08 -9.17 32.66
CA VAL A 658 26.93 -8.32 32.33
C VAL A 658 26.12 -8.86 31.15
N LEU A 659 24.84 -8.52 31.07
CA LEU A 659 24.11 -8.56 29.80
C LEU A 659 24.40 -7.29 29.03
N TYR A 660 24.66 -7.40 27.74
CA TYR A 660 24.90 -6.22 26.93
C TYR A 660 24.00 -6.20 25.69
N GLY A 661 23.52 -5.00 25.36
CA GLY A 661 22.70 -4.77 24.18
C GLY A 661 23.51 -4.32 22.96
N ILE A 662 22.79 -3.98 21.89
CA ILE A 662 23.41 -3.52 20.64
C ILE A 662 24.20 -2.25 20.83
N GLU A 663 23.75 -1.30 21.66
CA GLU A 663 24.48 -0.04 21.84
C GLU A 663 25.87 -0.25 22.46
N ALA A 664 26.01 -1.20 23.39
CA ALA A 664 27.31 -1.58 23.92
C ALA A 664 28.19 -2.26 22.85
N LEU A 665 27.59 -3.07 21.97
CA LEU A 665 28.29 -3.68 20.84
C LEU A 665 28.77 -2.62 19.83
N GLU A 666 27.95 -1.60 19.54
CA GLU A 666 28.30 -0.46 18.68
C GLU A 666 29.49 0.33 19.25
N VAL A 667 29.52 0.58 20.56
CA VAL A 667 30.69 1.19 21.22
C VAL A 667 31.95 0.35 20.99
N MET A 668 31.88 -0.95 21.29
CA MET A 668 33.05 -1.84 21.22
C MET A 668 33.55 -2.05 19.79
N ARG A 669 32.66 -2.13 18.80
CA ARG A 669 33.06 -2.29 17.39
C ARG A 669 33.66 -1.00 16.84
N VAL A 670 33.19 0.18 17.26
CA VAL A 670 33.78 1.48 16.90
C VAL A 670 35.18 1.62 17.50
N GLU A 671 35.41 1.19 18.74
CA GLU A 671 36.75 1.13 19.34
C GLU A 671 37.73 0.29 18.49
N LYS A 672 37.23 -0.78 17.84
CA LYS A 672 38.01 -1.62 16.92
C LYS A 672 38.02 -1.14 15.47
N GLY A 673 37.32 -0.05 15.14
CA GLY A 673 37.19 0.42 13.76
C GLY A 673 36.49 -0.56 12.82
N TYR A 674 35.67 -1.48 13.36
CA TYR A 674 34.86 -2.37 12.55
C TYR A 674 33.65 -1.62 11.98
N ILE A 675 33.32 -1.91 10.73
CA ILE A 675 32.17 -1.32 10.04
C ILE A 675 30.88 -1.99 10.46
N HIS A 676 29.79 -1.23 10.38
CA HIS A 676 28.43 -1.73 10.34
C HIS A 676 27.83 -1.37 8.99
N ILE A 677 27.47 -2.38 8.19
CA ILE A 677 26.82 -2.21 6.88
C ILE A 677 25.56 -1.37 7.02
N GLY A 678 25.45 -0.31 6.20
CA GLY A 678 24.33 0.64 6.22
C GLY A 678 24.52 1.82 7.16
N THR A 679 25.52 1.78 8.05
CA THR A 679 25.92 2.90 8.92
C THR A 679 27.25 3.50 8.46
N ASP A 680 28.30 2.68 8.37
CA ASP A 680 29.61 3.11 7.86
C ASP A 680 29.79 2.82 6.37
N THR A 681 28.76 2.24 5.75
CA THR A 681 28.69 1.99 4.32
C THR A 681 27.38 2.51 3.77
N ASP A 682 27.44 2.98 2.54
CA ASP A 682 26.28 3.44 1.79
C ASP A 682 26.22 2.78 0.41
N GLY A 683 25.23 3.16 -0.40
CA GLY A 683 25.06 2.69 -1.77
C GLY A 683 26.18 3.10 -2.74
N THR A 684 27.31 3.62 -2.27
CA THR A 684 28.47 4.01 -3.08
C THR A 684 29.80 3.51 -2.53
N THR A 685 29.79 2.88 -1.35
CA THR A 685 30.98 2.45 -0.63
C THR A 685 31.57 1.19 -1.25
N LEU A 686 32.84 1.27 -1.65
CA LEU A 686 33.60 0.15 -2.22
C LEU A 686 34.49 -0.50 -1.14
N PRO A 687 34.95 -1.75 -1.32
CA PRO A 687 35.84 -2.41 -0.36
C PRO A 687 37.09 -1.59 -0.02
N GLY A 688 37.68 -0.90 -1.00
CA GLY A 688 38.87 -0.07 -0.75
C GLY A 688 38.62 1.15 0.13
N ASP A 689 37.39 1.64 0.16
CA ASP A 689 37.00 2.79 0.98
C ASP A 689 37.02 2.43 2.47
N VAL A 690 36.76 1.17 2.82
CA VAL A 690 36.69 0.67 4.21
C VAL A 690 37.84 -0.25 4.59
N GLY A 691 38.97 -0.17 3.87
CA GLY A 691 40.18 -0.94 4.19
C GLY A 691 40.18 -2.40 3.75
N PHE A 692 39.19 -2.83 2.96
CA PHE A 692 39.07 -4.20 2.43
C PHE A 692 39.66 -4.39 1.02
N ALA A 693 40.44 -3.42 0.51
CA ALA A 693 41.10 -3.54 -0.81
C ALA A 693 42.20 -4.63 -0.86
N ARG A 694 42.76 -5.02 0.28
CA ARG A 694 43.95 -5.87 0.32
C ARG A 694 43.68 -7.23 -0.34
N GLY A 695 44.48 -7.55 -1.35
CA GLY A 695 44.42 -8.84 -2.06
C GLY A 695 43.39 -8.91 -3.19
N ILE A 696 42.49 -7.93 -3.34
CA ILE A 696 41.50 -7.89 -4.42
C ILE A 696 42.18 -7.94 -5.79
N GLU A 697 43.22 -7.13 -5.99
CA GLU A 697 43.94 -7.07 -7.27
C GLU A 697 44.68 -8.36 -7.60
N ARG A 698 45.05 -9.14 -6.58
CA ARG A 698 45.75 -10.43 -6.72
C ARG A 698 44.81 -11.60 -6.95
N LYS A 699 43.50 -11.44 -6.70
CA LYS A 699 42.50 -12.48 -6.96
C LYS A 699 42.27 -12.59 -8.47
N ALA A 700 42.85 -13.65 -9.06
CA ALA A 700 42.69 -13.99 -10.47
C ALA A 700 41.27 -14.51 -10.78
N ALA A 701 40.66 -15.24 -9.83
CA ALA A 701 39.31 -15.76 -9.98
C ALA A 701 38.28 -14.61 -10.10
N PRO A 702 37.27 -14.75 -10.97
CA PRO A 702 36.18 -13.79 -11.05
C PRO A 702 35.36 -13.81 -9.75
N PHE A 703 34.75 -12.67 -9.42
CA PHE A 703 33.75 -12.54 -8.37
C PHE A 703 32.81 -11.38 -8.70
N VAL A 704 31.62 -11.38 -8.13
CA VAL A 704 30.59 -10.36 -8.38
C VAL A 704 31.13 -8.98 -7.99
N GLY A 705 31.00 -8.01 -8.90
CA GLY A 705 31.49 -6.64 -8.69
C GLY A 705 32.95 -6.38 -9.07
N ARG A 706 33.77 -7.43 -9.28
CA ARG A 706 35.21 -7.28 -9.63
C ARG A 706 35.45 -6.33 -10.80
N ARG A 707 34.67 -6.46 -11.88
CA ARG A 707 34.81 -5.63 -13.09
C ARG A 707 34.64 -4.13 -12.80
N SER A 708 33.75 -3.79 -11.87
CA SER A 708 33.44 -2.40 -11.52
C SER A 708 34.52 -1.78 -10.64
N LEU A 709 35.19 -2.57 -9.80
CA LEU A 709 36.34 -2.16 -9.00
C LEU A 709 37.57 -1.78 -9.86
N LEU A 710 37.60 -2.19 -11.14
CA LEU A 710 38.67 -1.84 -12.07
C LEU A 710 38.43 -0.53 -12.84
N ARG A 711 37.26 0.10 -12.68
CA ARG A 711 36.93 1.35 -13.38
C ARG A 711 37.69 2.55 -12.77
N PRO A 712 37.97 3.62 -13.55
CA PRO A 712 38.65 4.81 -13.04
C PRO A 712 38.05 5.38 -11.75
N ALA A 713 36.71 5.45 -11.66
CA ALA A 713 36.02 5.98 -10.47
C ALA A 713 36.23 5.15 -9.18
N ALA A 714 36.53 3.85 -9.30
CA ALA A 714 36.86 3.00 -8.17
C ALA A 714 38.33 3.14 -7.72
N ARG A 715 39.17 3.71 -8.57
CA ARG A 715 40.61 3.93 -8.36
C ARG A 715 40.97 5.39 -8.12
N ASP A 716 39.96 6.26 -8.01
CA ASP A 716 40.17 7.67 -7.73
C ASP A 716 40.83 7.81 -6.33
N PRO A 717 42.02 8.43 -6.21
CA PRO A 717 42.66 8.65 -4.91
C PRO A 717 41.85 9.57 -4.00
N GLY A 718 40.93 10.36 -4.57
CA GLY A 718 40.00 11.23 -3.87
C GLY A 718 38.67 10.56 -3.50
N ARG A 719 38.59 9.24 -3.40
CA ARG A 719 37.42 8.58 -2.79
C ARG A 719 37.33 8.85 -1.30
N LEU A 720 36.12 8.73 -0.76
CA LEU A 720 35.91 8.70 0.68
C LEU A 720 36.52 7.42 1.25
N GLN A 721 37.20 7.54 2.38
CA GLN A 721 37.85 6.43 3.06
C GLN A 721 37.53 6.48 4.55
N LEU A 722 37.30 5.32 5.15
CA LEU A 722 37.01 5.17 6.56
C LEU A 722 38.24 5.55 7.39
N VAL A 723 38.05 6.48 8.32
CA VAL A 723 39.06 6.95 9.26
C VAL A 723 38.48 7.05 10.66
N GLY A 724 39.37 7.09 11.67
CA GLY A 724 38.98 7.48 13.01
C GLY A 724 39.07 9.00 13.20
N LEU A 725 38.21 9.55 14.05
CA LEU A 725 38.25 10.94 14.51
C LEU A 725 38.23 10.98 16.04
N VAL A 726 39.01 11.91 16.60
CA VAL A 726 39.01 12.25 18.03
C VAL A 726 38.79 13.75 18.16
N PRO A 727 37.82 14.23 18.95
CA PRO A 727 37.63 15.67 19.14
C PRO A 727 38.88 16.29 19.80
N VAL A 728 39.27 17.48 19.34
CA VAL A 728 40.50 18.15 19.84
C VAL A 728 40.38 18.52 21.32
N ASP A 729 39.17 18.82 21.80
CA ASP A 729 38.90 19.10 23.21
C ASP A 729 38.86 17.84 24.10
N GLY A 730 38.89 16.64 23.49
CA GLY A 730 38.82 15.35 24.19
C GLY A 730 37.50 15.07 24.91
N GLN A 731 36.47 15.91 24.74
CA GLN A 731 35.24 15.88 25.53
C GLN A 731 33.96 15.89 24.69
N THR A 732 33.99 16.54 23.53
CA THR A 732 32.79 16.71 22.69
C THR A 732 32.53 15.47 21.84
N LEU A 733 31.35 14.86 22.01
CA LEU A 733 30.89 13.81 21.10
C LEU A 733 30.61 14.40 19.71
N LEU A 734 31.17 13.80 18.66
CA LEU A 734 30.98 14.28 17.30
C LEU A 734 29.58 13.86 16.81
N PRO A 735 28.74 14.78 16.31
CA PRO A 735 27.41 14.42 15.83
C PRO A 735 27.48 13.47 14.64
N VAL A 736 26.80 12.32 14.72
CA VAL A 736 26.61 11.42 13.56
C VAL A 736 25.91 12.19 12.44
N GLY A 737 26.41 12.04 11.20
CA GLY A 737 25.98 12.82 10.04
C GLY A 737 26.59 14.24 9.96
N GLY A 738 27.40 14.64 10.94
CA GLY A 738 28.18 15.88 10.90
C GLY A 738 29.09 15.92 9.66
N GLN A 739 29.07 17.03 8.94
CA GLN A 739 29.78 17.21 7.68
C GLN A 739 31.19 17.72 7.94
N ILE A 740 32.20 17.07 7.35
CA ILE A 740 33.60 17.49 7.45
C ILE A 740 33.85 18.48 6.33
N ALA A 741 34.28 19.69 6.66
CA ALA A 741 34.61 20.72 5.69
C ALA A 741 35.52 21.79 6.33
N PRO A 742 36.36 22.49 5.54
CA PRO A 742 37.22 23.55 6.08
C PRO A 742 36.45 24.79 6.57
N ASN A 743 35.26 25.04 6.02
CA ASN A 743 34.43 26.21 6.31
C ASN A 743 32.97 25.81 6.64
N PRO A 744 32.19 26.65 7.31
CA PRO A 744 30.75 26.41 7.45
C PRO A 744 30.02 26.49 6.10
N PRO A 745 28.83 25.87 5.98
CA PRO A 745 28.02 25.95 4.76
C PRO A 745 27.68 27.39 4.34
N PRO A 746 27.59 27.69 3.03
CA PRO A 746 27.75 26.77 1.91
C PRO A 746 29.23 26.52 1.55
N THR A 747 29.65 25.26 1.61
CA THR A 747 30.97 24.82 1.15
C THR A 747 30.89 23.35 0.70
N LEU A 748 31.87 22.89 -0.07
CA LEU A 748 31.97 21.48 -0.43
C LEU A 748 32.41 20.67 0.79
N THR A 749 31.68 19.59 1.08
CA THR A 749 32.08 18.65 2.11
C THR A 749 33.18 17.72 1.61
N GLU A 750 34.09 17.38 2.51
CA GLU A 750 35.14 16.40 2.31
C GLU A 750 34.78 15.03 2.87
N GLY A 751 33.64 14.90 3.57
CA GLY A 751 33.31 13.69 4.29
C GLY A 751 32.27 13.89 5.38
N TYR A 752 31.97 12.83 6.12
CA TYR A 752 30.97 12.87 7.17
C TYR A 752 31.24 11.86 8.28
N VAL A 753 30.76 12.16 9.48
CA VAL A 753 30.81 11.24 10.64
C VAL A 753 29.76 10.15 10.47
N THR A 754 30.18 8.88 10.56
CA THR A 754 29.28 7.71 10.43
C THR A 754 28.83 7.19 11.78
N SER A 755 29.73 7.14 12.76
CA SER A 755 29.49 6.56 14.08
C SER A 755 30.23 7.39 15.14
N SER A 756 29.65 7.63 16.32
CA SER A 756 30.35 8.33 17.41
C SER A 756 29.89 7.90 18.78
N HIS A 757 30.84 7.58 19.66
CA HIS A 757 30.57 7.11 21.01
C HIS A 757 31.61 7.63 22.02
N LEU A 758 31.25 7.62 23.30
CA LEU A 758 32.21 7.78 24.38
C LEU A 758 32.84 6.41 24.71
N SER A 759 34.13 6.25 24.42
CA SER A 759 34.85 5.00 24.69
C SER A 759 35.04 4.81 26.20
N PRO A 760 34.54 3.71 26.81
CA PRO A 760 34.84 3.40 28.20
C PRO A 760 36.31 2.99 28.42
N GLU A 761 36.98 2.44 27.41
CA GLU A 761 38.38 2.01 27.51
C GLU A 761 39.34 3.22 27.48
N LEU A 762 39.07 4.19 26.60
CA LEU A 762 39.91 5.37 26.42
C LEU A 762 39.44 6.57 27.27
N ALA A 763 38.26 6.47 27.88
CA ALA A 763 37.61 7.54 28.65
C ALA A 763 37.46 8.86 27.87
N MET A 764 37.30 8.78 26.55
CA MET A 764 37.16 9.95 25.66
C MET A 764 36.25 9.66 24.45
N PRO A 765 35.66 10.67 23.81
CA PRO A 765 34.85 10.47 22.61
C PRO A 765 35.71 10.04 21.43
N ILE A 766 35.18 9.10 20.65
CA ILE A 766 35.76 8.63 19.41
C ILE A 766 34.66 8.56 18.34
N ALA A 767 35.06 8.63 17.07
CA ALA A 767 34.13 8.52 15.96
C ALA A 767 34.75 7.86 14.74
N LEU A 768 33.94 7.17 13.96
CA LEU A 768 34.28 6.78 12.59
C LEU A 768 33.74 7.83 11.62
N ALA A 769 34.46 8.03 10.52
CA ALA A 769 34.05 8.94 9.47
C ALA A 769 34.50 8.46 8.10
N MET A 770 33.73 8.81 7.08
CA MET A 770 34.11 8.69 5.68
C MET A 770 34.76 10.01 5.26
N LEU A 771 36.04 10.00 4.92
CA LEU A 771 36.83 11.20 4.61
C LEU A 771 37.55 11.07 3.26
N LYS A 772 37.45 12.11 2.42
CA LYS A 772 38.10 12.17 1.12
C LYS A 772 39.62 12.04 1.27
N GLY A 773 40.19 10.99 0.65
CA GLY A 773 41.62 10.68 0.76
C GLY A 773 42.09 10.39 2.19
N GLY A 774 41.20 9.95 3.08
CA GLY A 774 41.41 9.90 4.52
C GLY A 774 42.65 9.13 4.98
N SER A 775 43.05 8.07 4.26
CA SER A 775 44.24 7.28 4.59
C SER A 775 45.55 8.08 4.60
N GLN A 776 45.62 9.19 3.86
CA GLN A 776 46.80 10.06 3.78
C GLN A 776 46.73 11.26 4.72
N ARG A 777 45.64 11.40 5.48
CA ARG A 777 45.31 12.59 6.30
C ARG A 777 45.43 12.33 7.81
N THR A 778 46.06 11.22 8.22
CA THR A 778 46.28 10.92 9.64
C THR A 778 47.05 12.05 10.32
N GLY A 779 46.58 12.50 11.48
CA GLY A 779 47.16 13.58 12.27
C GLY A 779 46.60 14.96 11.94
N GLU A 780 45.96 15.11 10.78
CA GLU A 780 45.33 16.36 10.35
C GLU A 780 44.18 16.75 11.29
N GLU A 781 44.05 18.05 11.55
CA GLU A 781 42.89 18.62 12.23
C GLU A 781 41.85 19.07 11.21
N VAL A 782 40.64 18.54 11.34
CA VAL A 782 39.50 18.82 10.48
C VAL A 782 38.37 19.46 11.28
N ARG A 783 37.43 20.10 10.59
CA ARG A 783 36.27 20.76 11.20
C ARG A 783 35.00 20.01 10.84
N VAL A 784 34.26 19.58 11.86
CA VAL A 784 32.96 18.91 11.75
C VAL A 784 31.87 19.94 11.98
N HIS A 785 31.00 20.11 10.99
CA HIS A 785 29.87 21.03 11.01
C HIS A 785 28.56 20.26 11.14
N HIS A 786 27.75 20.62 12.14
CA HIS A 786 26.42 20.07 12.33
C HIS A 786 25.49 21.18 12.83
N LEU A 787 24.41 21.44 12.10
CA LEU A 787 23.51 22.57 12.37
C LEU A 787 24.29 23.90 12.50
N ARG A 788 24.36 24.47 13.70
CA ARG A 788 25.05 25.74 14.00
C ARG A 788 26.35 25.55 14.77
N THR A 789 26.79 24.31 15.00
CA THR A 789 28.02 23.99 15.73
C THR A 789 29.15 23.62 14.77
N SER A 790 30.38 24.00 15.14
CA SER A 790 31.60 23.58 14.46
C SER A 790 32.59 23.06 15.49
N ILE A 791 32.98 21.80 15.35
CA ILE A 791 33.81 21.07 16.32
C ILE A 791 35.11 20.66 15.62
N ALA A 792 36.25 20.95 16.23
CA ALA A 792 37.54 20.52 15.73
C ALA A 792 37.81 19.05 16.12
N ALA A 793 38.27 18.25 15.17
CA ALA A 793 38.60 16.84 15.38
C ALA A 793 39.92 16.48 14.69
N ARG A 794 40.69 15.58 15.29
CA ARG A 794 41.93 15.04 14.73
C ARG A 794 41.66 13.71 14.03
N VAL A 795 42.11 13.58 12.79
CA VAL A 795 42.08 12.32 12.04
C VAL A 795 43.10 11.35 12.63
N THR A 796 42.70 10.12 12.90
CA THR A 796 43.54 9.05 13.46
C THR A 796 43.39 7.75 12.68
N GLN A 797 44.38 6.87 12.86
CA GLN A 797 44.31 5.50 12.36
C GLN A 797 43.39 4.64 13.24
N LEU A 798 42.83 3.61 12.61
CA LEU A 798 42.04 2.57 13.26
C LEU A 798 42.88 1.29 13.42
N PRO A 799 42.60 0.45 14.43
CA PRO A 799 41.61 0.65 15.50
C PRO A 799 42.07 1.66 16.56
N PHE A 800 41.15 2.16 17.39
CA PHE A 800 41.50 3.01 18.54
C PHE A 800 42.01 2.20 19.73
N VAL A 801 41.49 0.99 19.91
CA VAL A 801 41.81 0.10 21.04
C VAL A 801 42.44 -1.18 20.53
N ASP A 802 43.53 -1.60 21.19
CA ASP A 802 44.29 -2.82 20.91
C ASP A 802 44.66 -2.98 19.40
N PRO A 803 45.54 -2.12 18.85
CA PRO A 803 45.95 -2.19 17.45
C PRO A 803 46.70 -3.47 17.06
N SER A 804 47.35 -4.14 18.02
CA SER A 804 47.97 -5.44 17.79
C SER A 804 46.97 -6.58 17.67
N GLY A 805 45.72 -6.40 18.13
CA GLY A 805 44.70 -7.43 18.14
C GLY A 805 45.03 -8.57 19.11
N ALA A 806 45.75 -8.31 20.20
CA ALA A 806 46.16 -9.35 21.12
C ALA A 806 44.98 -9.92 21.93
N ARG A 807 43.96 -9.10 22.20
CA ARG A 807 42.87 -9.44 23.14
C ARG A 807 41.90 -10.51 22.62
N VAL A 808 41.79 -10.70 21.30
CA VAL A 808 40.98 -11.81 20.72
C VAL A 808 41.59 -13.19 20.99
N HIS A 809 42.82 -13.23 21.52
CA HIS A 809 43.53 -14.47 21.84
C HIS A 809 43.35 -14.98 23.26
N GLY A 810 42.73 -14.19 24.15
CA GLY A 810 42.55 -14.51 25.56
C GLY A 810 43.66 -13.94 26.43
#